data_AF-A0AAW8CW54-F1
#
_entry.id   AF-A0AAW8CW54-F1
#
_cell.length_a   1.000
_cell.length_b   1.000
_cell.length_c   1.000
_cell.angle_alpha   90.00
_cell.angle_beta   90.00
_cell.angle_gamma   90.00
#
_symmetry.space_group_name_H-M   'P 1'
#
loop_
_entity.id
_entity.type
_entity.pdbx_description
1 polymer ?
#
loop_
_entity_poly.entity_id
_entity_poly.type
_entity_poly.pdbx_seq_one_letter_code
_entity_poly.pdbx_strand_id
1 'polypeptide(L)'
;MVIRLRHLLIAFSLSAGLAGCGGSSSNNGFSGIAPPPDSSTPTSTGPVGGTVTPFVPETPQATPPSATTSTETSTPPPKFSPVTRFEKQVPAVQDGAIYATEAGDYDLGSVMVSTADATPAVFMARIHGGLWYPGKPLLASSTQPSTYPVVVLLHGQHSPAVPNYQGYEYLASNLAAQGYVVLSIDANDINAASSGDFTSQSRGQLVLATLDKLKKINDGTQTTNGIALSSLVGKIDLDRVGIMGHSRGGQGINDAIQLNDQRIGVTLTQLRSALGTVQRQRNSWVSSVWFSAPGATKTTGTRQAFLATLDGLLATLRTPVLSDADLSAFLDNQNITLAAGAATGPEAPPKYVFKAAVSLAPTDGRRFLRIANVPFMAMIPTCDGDVRNLNGAHAFDRNRFGQDAADTAPRFQIVVRGANHNFFNSQWTRDDYPDSAFDYCYLSSMTESGIRLAPADQTAVGLFVINSFMRHFVGQEAAFAPYWNGSAPLPAKACPGGRWPCDSRVALTLQTNGKTNGLNNHKVIAPFDDTYGFNQPYDDATSMLHMGDPLDLVDTLAFAGNLHTCATDRALPDSAIPRSCTPLMQPDAFFRTSPIGNRSTYSGGLVSSPNQLLLGLSKPDMPLAITLKEPVVGTGAPSVSADDLSTGGYDTLSFRIAMIRPDLAKEQPQPAQEVTVTLTDSKGVNSPAIKVSDFSDALDSSMGLTIPAGSRAAELLNMVAIPIAAFKPDPTSPSAFDPARLKTLTLKFANAPNDGTKVALTDVQLQIFGRTPH
;
A
#
# COMPACT_ATOMS: atom_id res chain seq x y z
N MET A 1 -37.40 5.65 -57.93
CA MET A 1 -37.42 6.97 -58.61
C MET A 1 -36.30 7.80 -58.00
N VAL A 2 -35.35 8.25 -58.84
CA VAL A 2 -34.12 9.05 -58.56
C VAL A 2 -33.00 8.26 -57.79
N ILE A 3 -31.97 7.64 -58.43
CA ILE A 3 -30.77 8.17 -59.16
C ILE A 3 -29.74 8.75 -58.15
N ARG A 4 -28.41 8.50 -58.11
CA ARG A 4 -27.30 7.95 -58.95
C ARG A 4 -26.13 7.62 -57.97
N LEU A 5 -25.28 6.60 -58.11
CA LEU A 5 -24.27 6.20 -59.13
C LEU A 5 -22.87 6.89 -59.03
N ARG A 6 -21.84 6.01 -58.96
CA ARG A 6 -20.41 6.06 -59.41
C ARG A 6 -19.39 5.89 -58.26
N HIS A 7 -18.75 4.73 -58.06
CA HIS A 7 -17.66 4.05 -58.83
C HIS A 7 -16.34 4.83 -58.93
N LEU A 8 -15.27 4.29 -58.33
CA LEU A 8 -14.04 3.95 -59.06
C LEU A 8 -13.22 2.86 -58.32
N LEU A 9 -12.82 1.84 -59.07
CA LEU A 9 -11.90 0.76 -58.70
C LEU A 9 -10.44 1.24 -58.66
N ILE A 10 -9.56 0.49 -57.97
CA ILE A 10 -8.38 -0.16 -58.56
C ILE A 10 -8.05 -1.39 -57.72
N ALA A 11 -7.92 -2.53 -58.40
CA ALA A 11 -7.35 -3.77 -57.90
C ALA A 11 -5.96 -3.96 -58.52
N PHE A 12 -5.04 -4.58 -57.78
CA PHE A 12 -3.93 -5.34 -58.34
C PHE A 12 -3.78 -6.65 -57.57
N SER A 13 -3.47 -7.68 -58.33
CA SER A 13 -3.52 -9.10 -58.00
C SER A 13 -2.16 -9.77 -58.28
N LEU A 14 -2.02 -11.02 -57.80
CA LEU A 14 -0.96 -12.01 -58.07
C LEU A 14 0.41 -11.78 -57.40
N SER A 15 1.16 -12.78 -56.90
CA SER A 15 1.02 -14.25 -56.92
C SER A 15 2.08 -14.92 -56.00
N ALA A 16 1.67 -16.05 -55.41
CA ALA A 16 2.38 -17.28 -55.03
C ALA A 16 3.92 -17.36 -54.85
N GLY A 17 4.33 -18.10 -53.79
CA GLY A 17 5.65 -18.75 -53.68
C GLY A 17 5.80 -19.56 -52.38
N LEU A 18 5.86 -20.88 -52.49
CA LEU A 18 5.94 -21.90 -51.44
C LEU A 18 7.34 -22.08 -50.81
N ALA A 19 7.33 -22.59 -49.57
CA ALA A 19 8.28 -23.54 -48.95
C ALA A 19 9.67 -23.09 -48.46
N GLY A 20 10.06 -23.62 -47.29
CA GLY A 20 11.45 -24.03 -47.03
C GLY A 20 12.03 -23.66 -45.66
N CYS A 21 12.24 -24.68 -44.83
CA CYS A 21 13.01 -24.68 -43.58
C CYS A 21 14.45 -24.17 -43.70
N GLY A 22 15.06 -23.77 -42.57
CA GLY A 22 16.52 -23.84 -42.38
C GLY A 22 17.10 -22.68 -41.58
N GLY A 23 17.82 -22.98 -40.50
CA GLY A 23 18.40 -21.98 -39.60
C GLY A 23 19.79 -21.48 -39.97
N SER A 24 20.32 -20.70 -39.01
CA SER A 24 21.70 -20.32 -38.73
C SER A 24 22.24 -18.97 -39.27
N SER A 25 22.77 -18.23 -38.30
CA SER A 25 24.04 -17.47 -38.28
C SER A 25 24.15 -16.06 -38.89
N SER A 26 24.51 -15.11 -38.00
CA SER A 26 25.58 -14.07 -38.10
C SER A 26 25.40 -12.97 -39.18
N ASN A 27 25.92 -11.74 -39.12
CA ASN A 27 26.94 -11.08 -38.31
C ASN A 27 26.96 -9.56 -38.64
N ASN A 28 27.83 -8.81 -37.94
CA ASN A 28 28.42 -7.47 -38.23
C ASN A 28 27.80 -6.27 -37.51
N GLY A 29 28.54 -5.41 -36.79
CA GLY A 29 29.99 -5.37 -36.55
C GLY A 29 30.35 -4.24 -35.59
N PHE A 30 31.29 -4.52 -34.68
CA PHE A 30 31.94 -3.56 -33.79
C PHE A 30 33.36 -3.27 -34.30
N SER A 31 33.78 -2.00 -34.29
CA SER A 31 35.18 -1.61 -34.44
C SER A 31 35.77 -1.33 -33.05
N GLY A 32 36.96 -1.86 -32.80
CA GLY A 32 37.56 -1.99 -31.48
C GLY A 32 38.51 -0.88 -31.05
N ILE A 33 38.86 -0.92 -29.77
CA ILE A 33 40.12 -0.42 -29.19
C ILE A 33 40.56 -1.45 -28.12
N ALA A 34 41.85 -1.82 -28.14
CA ALA A 34 42.47 -2.90 -27.36
C ALA A 34 42.88 -2.48 -25.92
N PRO A 35 43.04 -3.44 -24.97
CA PRO A 35 43.51 -3.22 -23.58
C PRO A 35 45.03 -3.51 -23.42
N PRO A 36 45.70 -3.14 -22.31
CA PRO A 36 46.00 -4.12 -21.21
C PRO A 36 46.34 -3.46 -19.83
N PRO A 37 46.92 -4.14 -18.80
CA PRO A 37 46.77 -5.52 -18.29
C PRO A 37 46.46 -5.60 -16.77
N ASP A 38 46.30 -6.83 -16.30
CA ASP A 38 45.92 -7.26 -14.95
C ASP A 38 47.12 -7.51 -13.99
N SER A 39 46.79 -7.65 -12.70
CA SER A 39 47.53 -8.28 -11.58
C SER A 39 48.58 -7.49 -10.75
N SER A 40 48.31 -7.33 -9.45
CA SER A 40 49.15 -7.88 -8.36
C SER A 40 48.58 -7.54 -6.97
N THR A 41 48.49 -8.56 -6.12
CA THR A 41 48.40 -8.46 -4.64
C THR A 41 49.68 -7.85 -4.07
N PRO A 42 49.64 -7.23 -2.87
CA PRO A 42 50.45 -7.82 -1.80
C PRO A 42 49.88 -7.71 -0.38
N THR A 43 50.42 -8.58 0.46
CA THR A 43 50.30 -8.71 1.92
C THR A 43 51.31 -7.83 2.68
N SER A 44 50.94 -7.47 3.93
CA SER A 44 51.79 -7.38 5.15
C SER A 44 52.54 -6.08 5.56
N THR A 45 52.27 -5.70 6.83
CA THR A 45 53.14 -5.16 7.91
C THR A 45 53.63 -3.69 7.94
N GLY A 46 53.27 -3.00 9.05
CA GLY A 46 54.20 -2.17 9.83
C GLY A 46 53.89 -0.66 9.92
N PRO A 47 54.11 0.02 11.07
CA PRO A 47 53.28 1.14 11.52
C PRO A 47 53.91 2.52 11.26
N VAL A 48 53.08 3.54 10.99
CA VAL A 48 53.48 4.94 11.10
C VAL A 48 52.38 5.72 11.79
N GLY A 49 52.71 6.24 12.97
CA GLY A 49 51.84 7.10 13.76
C GLY A 49 51.64 8.46 13.09
N GLY A 50 50.39 8.89 13.06
CA GLY A 50 49.98 10.25 12.70
C GLY A 50 48.74 10.59 13.51
N THR A 51 48.91 11.48 14.48
CA THR A 51 47.86 11.99 15.36
C THR A 51 46.82 12.74 14.52
N VAL A 52 45.57 12.26 14.48
CA VAL A 52 44.45 13.01 13.88
C VAL A 52 43.74 13.76 15.01
N THR A 53 43.92 15.08 15.05
CA THR A 53 43.07 15.99 15.82
C THR A 53 41.66 16.03 15.21
N PRO A 54 40.59 15.93 16.01
CA PRO A 54 39.22 16.01 15.50
C PRO A 54 38.90 17.44 15.03
N PHE A 55 38.36 17.53 13.82
CA PHE A 55 37.83 18.76 13.23
C PHE A 55 36.52 19.12 13.95
N VAL A 56 36.49 20.28 14.61
CA VAL A 56 35.29 20.88 15.20
C VAL A 56 34.68 21.80 14.14
N PRO A 57 33.43 21.60 13.68
CA PRO A 57 32.79 22.55 12.78
C PRO A 57 32.39 23.80 13.57
N GLU A 58 32.88 24.96 13.16
CA GLU A 58 32.42 26.27 13.64
C GLU A 58 30.95 26.49 13.24
N THR A 59 30.13 26.82 14.22
CA THR A 59 28.75 27.28 14.07
C THR A 59 28.73 28.73 13.55
N PRO A 60 28.04 29.06 12.43
CA PRO A 60 27.78 30.44 12.09
C PRO A 60 26.62 30.94 12.96
N GLN A 61 26.93 31.81 13.91
CA GLN A 61 25.95 32.55 14.69
C GLN A 61 25.35 33.65 13.80
N ALA A 62 24.16 33.41 13.26
CA ALA A 62 23.42 34.43 12.51
C ALA A 62 22.78 35.44 13.47
N THR A 63 23.28 36.68 13.45
CA THR A 63 22.63 37.85 14.07
C THR A 63 21.33 38.19 13.34
N PRO A 64 20.21 38.48 14.02
CA PRO A 64 18.96 38.85 13.35
C PRO A 64 19.05 40.28 12.78
N PRO A 65 18.42 40.59 11.63
CA PRO A 65 18.33 41.96 11.14
C PRO A 65 17.38 42.79 12.01
N SER A 66 17.76 44.05 12.27
CA SER A 66 16.96 45.02 13.01
C SER A 66 15.63 45.31 12.30
N ALA A 67 14.52 45.11 13.02
CA ALA A 67 13.18 45.44 12.58
C ALA A 67 12.94 46.96 12.68
N THR A 68 12.61 47.58 11.55
CA THR A 68 12.02 48.92 11.51
C THR A 68 10.57 48.82 12.00
N THR A 69 10.27 49.42 13.15
CA THR A 69 8.93 49.47 13.76
C THR A 69 7.98 50.33 12.93
N SER A 70 7.02 49.70 12.25
CA SER A 70 5.71 50.29 11.95
C SER A 70 4.72 49.84 13.02
N THR A 71 4.27 50.77 13.85
CA THR A 71 3.20 50.57 14.84
C THR A 71 1.86 50.37 14.13
N GLU A 72 1.51 49.12 13.84
CA GLU A 72 0.11 48.70 13.75
C GLU A 72 -0.33 48.20 15.13
N THR A 73 -1.30 48.89 15.72
CA THR A 73 -2.08 48.39 16.86
C THR A 73 -2.91 47.19 16.41
N SER A 74 -2.30 46.01 16.39
CA SER A 74 -3.02 44.74 16.38
C SER A 74 -3.15 44.26 17.83
N THR A 75 -4.38 43.93 18.22
CA THR A 75 -4.67 43.16 19.43
C THR A 75 -3.81 41.89 19.41
N PRO A 76 -3.23 41.44 20.55
CA PRO A 76 -2.48 40.20 20.57
C PRO A 76 -3.40 39.07 20.06
N PRO A 77 -2.92 38.18 19.17
CA PRO A 77 -3.71 37.02 18.79
C PRO A 77 -4.11 36.26 20.06
N PRO A 78 -5.35 35.73 20.13
CA PRO A 78 -5.75 34.92 21.27
C PRO A 78 -4.72 33.81 21.47
N LYS A 79 -4.24 33.66 22.71
CA LYS A 79 -3.37 32.54 23.08
C LYS A 79 -4.16 31.24 22.82
N PHE A 80 -3.49 30.25 22.27
CA PHE A 80 -4.09 28.96 21.88
C PHE A 80 -3.98 27.97 23.04
N SER A 81 -4.92 27.03 23.14
CA SER A 81 -4.69 25.81 23.93
C SER A 81 -3.48 25.05 23.34
N PRO A 82 -2.54 24.52 24.15
CA PRO A 82 -1.25 23.97 23.70
C PRO A 82 -1.37 22.57 23.07
N VAL A 83 -2.38 22.34 22.23
CA VAL A 83 -2.58 21.06 21.54
C VAL A 83 -1.54 20.94 20.43
N THR A 84 -0.67 19.95 20.53
CA THR A 84 0.36 19.65 19.53
C THR A 84 -0.11 18.57 18.56
N ARG A 85 0.49 18.52 17.37
CA ARG A 85 0.27 17.44 16.37
C ARG A 85 0.45 16.05 16.97
N PHE A 86 1.50 15.90 17.77
CA PHE A 86 1.87 14.67 18.43
C PHE A 86 1.97 14.90 19.94
N GLU A 87 1.25 14.08 20.69
CA GLU A 87 1.22 14.11 22.16
C GLU A 87 2.09 13.00 22.76
N LYS A 88 2.42 11.99 21.96
CA LYS A 88 3.10 10.77 22.39
C LYS A 88 4.33 10.50 21.53
N GLN A 89 5.16 9.59 22.02
CA GLN A 89 6.27 9.01 21.29
C GLN A 89 6.02 7.51 21.13
N VAL A 90 6.67 6.91 20.15
CA VAL A 90 6.62 5.47 19.89
C VAL A 90 8.05 4.92 19.92
N PRO A 91 8.28 3.74 20.52
CA PRO A 91 9.62 3.14 20.51
C PRO A 91 10.01 2.68 19.11
N ALA A 92 11.31 2.55 18.85
CA ALA A 92 11.77 1.89 17.63
C ALA A 92 11.54 0.37 17.73
N VAL A 93 11.16 -0.27 16.62
CA VAL A 93 10.87 -1.72 16.62
C VAL A 93 12.10 -2.60 16.86
N GLN A 94 13.30 -2.04 16.64
CA GLN A 94 14.59 -2.71 16.83
C GLN A 94 15.03 -2.76 18.29
N ASP A 95 14.42 -1.97 19.16
CA ASP A 95 14.82 -1.89 20.56
C ASP A 95 14.29 -3.08 21.36
N GLY A 96 15.07 -3.52 22.36
CA GLY A 96 14.63 -4.51 23.36
C GLY A 96 14.38 -5.92 22.81
N ALA A 97 15.31 -6.48 22.03
CA ALA A 97 15.23 -7.88 21.61
C ALA A 97 15.07 -8.83 22.82
N ILE A 98 14.09 -9.72 22.75
CA ILE A 98 13.73 -10.65 23.83
C ILE A 98 14.37 -12.02 23.60
N TYR A 99 14.51 -12.42 22.34
CA TYR A 99 15.03 -13.72 21.92
C TYR A 99 16.20 -13.58 20.96
N ALA A 100 17.12 -14.54 21.00
CA ALA A 100 17.98 -14.80 19.86
C ALA A 100 17.12 -15.29 18.69
N THR A 101 17.43 -14.87 17.47
CA THR A 101 16.71 -15.31 16.27
C THR A 101 17.31 -16.61 15.75
N GLU A 102 16.48 -17.63 15.59
CA GLU A 102 16.81 -18.85 14.83
C GLU A 102 16.20 -18.75 13.44
N ALA A 103 16.92 -19.28 12.43
CA ALA A 103 16.50 -19.15 11.05
C ALA A 103 16.95 -20.32 10.17
N GLY A 104 16.21 -20.58 9.10
CA GLY A 104 16.60 -21.51 8.05
C GLY A 104 15.55 -21.63 6.95
N ASP A 105 15.94 -22.26 5.84
CA ASP A 105 15.01 -22.51 4.73
C ASP A 105 14.16 -23.76 5.01
N TYR A 106 12.88 -23.74 4.61
CA TYR A 106 11.94 -24.85 4.72
C TYR A 106 11.43 -25.31 3.33
N ASP A 107 11.06 -26.57 3.21
CA ASP A 107 10.24 -27.12 2.11
C ASP A 107 9.21 -28.10 2.68
N LEU A 108 7.93 -27.80 2.42
CA LEU A 108 6.76 -28.50 2.96
C LEU A 108 5.98 -29.26 1.87
N GLY A 109 6.58 -29.46 0.70
CA GLY A 109 5.97 -30.08 -0.47
C GLY A 109 5.42 -29.07 -1.47
N SER A 110 4.33 -29.41 -2.14
CA SER A 110 3.79 -28.62 -3.24
C SER A 110 2.29 -28.38 -3.10
N VAL A 111 1.78 -27.39 -3.81
CA VAL A 111 0.36 -27.10 -3.98
C VAL A 111 0.01 -26.95 -5.47
N MET A 112 -1.11 -27.51 -5.90
CA MET A 112 -1.73 -27.17 -7.18
C MET A 112 -2.53 -25.88 -7.04
N VAL A 113 -2.21 -24.88 -7.85
CA VAL A 113 -2.82 -23.55 -7.84
C VAL A 113 -3.46 -23.22 -9.19
N SER A 114 -4.33 -22.21 -9.20
CA SER A 114 -5.02 -21.73 -10.39
C SER A 114 -5.04 -20.21 -10.46
N THR A 115 -4.96 -19.67 -11.68
CA THR A 115 -5.30 -18.26 -11.94
C THR A 115 -6.81 -18.06 -11.95
N ALA A 116 -7.25 -16.80 -11.83
CA ALA A 116 -8.67 -16.42 -11.87
C ALA A 116 -9.09 -15.81 -13.21
N ASP A 117 -8.33 -16.07 -14.28
CA ASP A 117 -8.57 -15.52 -15.62
C ASP A 117 -9.79 -16.19 -16.29
N ALA A 118 -10.27 -15.62 -17.40
CA ALA A 118 -11.35 -16.20 -18.21
C ALA A 118 -11.05 -17.65 -18.65
N THR A 119 -9.76 -17.98 -18.80
CA THR A 119 -9.26 -19.34 -19.02
C THR A 119 -8.26 -19.69 -17.90
N PRO A 120 -8.71 -20.22 -16.75
CA PRO A 120 -7.85 -20.49 -15.60
C PRO A 120 -6.68 -21.41 -15.97
N ALA A 121 -5.46 -20.98 -15.66
CA ALA A 121 -4.28 -21.82 -15.79
C ALA A 121 -4.03 -22.57 -14.47
N VAL A 122 -4.03 -23.91 -14.52
CA VAL A 122 -3.70 -24.78 -13.37
C VAL A 122 -2.26 -25.25 -13.47
N PHE A 123 -1.48 -25.05 -12.41
CA PHE A 123 -0.06 -25.38 -12.35
C PHE A 123 0.40 -25.63 -10.91
N MET A 124 1.61 -26.16 -10.72
CA MET A 124 2.14 -26.53 -9.40
C MET A 124 3.05 -25.43 -8.83
N ALA A 125 2.97 -25.14 -7.54
CA ALA A 125 3.94 -24.30 -6.83
C ALA A 125 4.43 -25.03 -5.58
N ARG A 126 5.73 -24.94 -5.27
CA ARG A 126 6.28 -25.46 -4.02
C ARG A 126 5.88 -24.58 -2.84
N ILE A 127 5.74 -25.19 -1.68
CA ILE A 127 5.49 -24.53 -0.39
C ILE A 127 6.84 -24.45 0.32
N HIS A 128 7.64 -23.46 -0.07
CA HIS A 128 9.01 -23.31 0.40
C HIS A 128 9.39 -21.84 0.63
N GLY A 129 10.48 -21.60 1.35
CA GLY A 129 10.91 -20.25 1.70
C GLY A 129 11.80 -20.22 2.95
N GLY A 130 11.92 -19.05 3.56
CA GLY A 130 12.68 -18.84 4.79
C GLY A 130 11.77 -18.82 6.01
N LEU A 131 12.25 -19.36 7.12
CA LEU A 131 11.60 -19.31 8.43
C LEU A 131 12.54 -18.66 9.44
N TRP A 132 12.01 -17.72 10.23
CA TRP A 132 12.65 -17.11 11.38
C TRP A 132 11.76 -17.29 12.60
N TYR A 133 12.33 -17.67 13.74
CA TYR A 133 11.54 -17.91 14.95
C TYR A 133 12.33 -17.62 16.23
N PRO A 134 11.64 -17.50 17.38
CA PRO A 134 12.27 -17.17 18.65
C PRO A 134 13.08 -18.36 19.15
N GLY A 135 14.39 -18.17 19.30
CA GLY A 135 15.31 -19.12 19.90
C GLY A 135 15.41 -18.95 21.42
N LYS A 136 16.64 -19.00 21.94
CA LYS A 136 16.90 -18.83 23.38
C LYS A 136 16.54 -17.39 23.84
N PRO A 137 15.87 -17.23 24.99
CA PRO A 137 15.68 -15.91 25.61
C PRO A 137 17.01 -15.22 25.90
N LEU A 138 17.06 -13.92 25.63
CA LEU A 138 18.19 -13.05 25.95
C LEU A 138 18.10 -12.47 27.36
N LEU A 139 16.90 -12.42 27.93
CA LEU A 139 16.62 -11.88 29.25
C LEU A 139 16.18 -13.01 30.19
N ALA A 140 16.90 -13.20 31.31
CA ALA A 140 16.61 -14.26 32.27
C ALA A 140 15.22 -14.14 32.94
N SER A 141 14.63 -12.94 32.93
CA SER A 141 13.32 -12.64 33.52
C SER A 141 12.15 -12.73 32.53
N SER A 142 12.37 -13.04 31.25
CA SER A 142 11.27 -13.10 30.28
C SER A 142 10.47 -14.38 30.47
N THR A 143 9.19 -14.26 30.85
CA THR A 143 8.24 -15.37 30.79
C THR A 143 8.06 -15.77 29.33
N GLN A 144 8.49 -16.97 28.96
CA GLN A 144 8.25 -17.48 27.61
C GLN A 144 6.75 -17.78 27.43
N PRO A 145 6.11 -17.29 26.35
CA PRO A 145 4.75 -17.67 26.04
C PRO A 145 4.69 -19.15 25.63
N SER A 146 3.54 -19.79 25.84
CA SER A 146 3.32 -21.17 25.40
C SER A 146 3.28 -21.30 23.88
N THR A 147 2.84 -20.24 23.19
CA THR A 147 2.73 -20.18 21.72
C THR A 147 3.14 -18.81 21.20
N TYR A 148 3.61 -18.78 19.96
CA TYR A 148 4.07 -17.57 19.27
C TYR A 148 3.14 -17.23 18.09
N PRO A 149 2.75 -15.95 17.93
CA PRO A 149 2.00 -15.48 16.77
C PRO A 149 2.78 -15.71 15.47
N VAL A 150 2.05 -15.82 14.37
CA VAL A 150 2.60 -16.09 13.04
C VAL A 150 2.56 -14.84 12.17
N VAL A 151 3.62 -14.58 11.42
CA VAL A 151 3.62 -13.60 10.32
C VAL A 151 4.05 -14.29 9.03
N VAL A 152 3.30 -14.08 7.95
CA VAL A 152 3.64 -14.60 6.61
C VAL A 152 3.96 -13.44 5.69
N LEU A 153 5.13 -13.49 5.05
CA LEU A 153 5.62 -12.52 4.06
C LEU A 153 5.59 -13.16 2.68
N LEU A 154 5.15 -12.40 1.67
CA LEU A 154 5.00 -12.88 0.30
C LEU A 154 5.57 -11.86 -0.70
N HIS A 155 6.62 -12.23 -1.43
CA HIS A 155 7.23 -11.34 -2.42
C HIS A 155 6.41 -11.21 -3.72
N GLY A 156 6.78 -10.22 -4.53
CA GLY A 156 6.13 -9.88 -5.80
C GLY A 156 6.60 -10.66 -7.02
N GLN A 157 6.17 -10.15 -8.18
CA GLN A 157 6.67 -10.59 -9.49
C GLN A 157 8.03 -9.94 -9.76
N HIS A 158 9.02 -10.76 -10.08
CA HIS A 158 10.34 -10.32 -10.50
C HIS A 158 11.00 -11.45 -11.29
N SER A 159 12.26 -11.28 -11.70
CA SER A 159 13.05 -12.36 -12.27
C SER A 159 13.14 -13.54 -11.29
N PRO A 160 12.67 -14.76 -11.66
CA PRO A 160 12.73 -15.93 -10.78
C PRO A 160 14.14 -16.37 -10.35
N ALA A 161 15.19 -15.76 -10.90
CA ALA A 161 16.58 -15.98 -10.50
C ALA A 161 16.92 -15.37 -9.13
N VAL A 162 16.15 -14.37 -8.69
CA VAL A 162 16.42 -13.63 -7.46
C VAL A 162 15.75 -14.36 -6.28
N PRO A 163 16.47 -14.68 -5.19
CA PRO A 163 15.89 -15.30 -3.99
C PRO A 163 15.15 -14.24 -3.16
N ASN A 164 14.11 -13.64 -3.73
CA ASN A 164 13.45 -12.44 -3.19
C ASN A 164 12.86 -12.66 -1.80
N TYR A 165 12.44 -13.88 -1.48
CA TYR A 165 11.99 -14.23 -0.13
C TYR A 165 13.05 -13.94 0.97
N GLN A 166 14.34 -14.04 0.66
CA GLN A 166 15.42 -13.72 1.61
C GLN A 166 15.55 -12.21 1.85
N GLY A 167 15.05 -11.38 0.93
CA GLY A 167 15.16 -9.93 1.03
C GLY A 167 14.31 -9.29 2.11
N TYR A 168 13.45 -10.05 2.78
CA TYR A 168 12.70 -9.63 3.97
C TYR A 168 13.30 -10.13 5.29
N GLU A 169 14.52 -10.69 5.27
CA GLU A 169 15.22 -11.16 6.48
C GLU A 169 15.28 -10.10 7.58
N TYR A 170 15.45 -8.81 7.22
CA TYR A 170 15.50 -7.72 8.20
C TYR A 170 14.16 -7.51 8.93
N LEU A 171 13.03 -7.74 8.26
CA LEU A 171 11.70 -7.73 8.88
C LEU A 171 11.51 -8.96 9.74
N ALA A 172 11.80 -10.14 9.17
CA ALA A 172 11.56 -11.43 9.79
C ALA A 172 12.42 -11.65 11.04
N SER A 173 13.70 -11.30 10.96
CA SER A 173 14.63 -11.42 12.09
C SER A 173 14.26 -10.49 13.24
N ASN A 174 13.79 -9.28 12.94
CA ASN A 174 13.33 -8.35 13.96
C ASN A 174 12.06 -8.84 14.66
N LEU A 175 11.07 -9.34 13.91
CA LEU A 175 9.87 -9.95 14.49
C LEU A 175 10.21 -11.21 15.31
N ALA A 176 11.06 -12.09 14.80
CA ALA A 176 11.48 -13.29 15.54
C ALA A 176 12.18 -12.96 16.87
N ALA A 177 13.04 -11.94 16.90
CA ALA A 177 13.66 -11.43 18.12
C ALA A 177 12.65 -10.89 19.15
N GLN A 178 11.43 -10.58 18.72
CA GLN A 178 10.32 -10.08 19.55
C GLN A 178 9.27 -11.17 19.87
N GLY A 179 9.51 -12.43 19.49
CA GLY A 179 8.62 -13.53 19.84
C GLY A 179 7.60 -13.90 18.76
N TYR A 180 7.96 -13.84 17.48
CA TYR A 180 7.08 -14.21 16.36
C TYR A 180 7.69 -15.36 15.55
N VAL A 181 6.84 -16.26 15.05
CA VAL A 181 7.22 -17.20 13.99
C VAL A 181 6.95 -16.53 12.64
N VAL A 182 7.97 -16.34 11.83
CA VAL A 182 7.87 -15.60 10.57
C VAL A 182 8.27 -16.46 9.39
N LEU A 183 7.36 -16.60 8.43
CA LEU A 183 7.61 -17.29 7.16
C LEU A 183 7.73 -16.26 6.05
N SER A 184 8.75 -16.36 5.21
CA SER A 184 8.85 -15.62 3.95
C SER A 184 8.79 -16.61 2.79
N ILE A 185 7.66 -16.62 2.08
CA ILE A 185 7.36 -17.59 1.03
C ILE A 185 8.13 -17.24 -0.24
N ASP A 186 8.80 -18.23 -0.83
CA ASP A 186 9.33 -18.18 -2.19
C ASP A 186 8.21 -18.51 -3.19
N ALA A 187 7.80 -17.50 -3.95
CA ALA A 187 6.78 -17.57 -4.98
C ALA A 187 7.39 -17.57 -6.40
N ASN A 188 8.68 -17.86 -6.55
CA ASN A 188 9.34 -17.92 -7.86
C ASN A 188 8.74 -18.97 -8.79
N ASP A 189 8.14 -20.03 -8.25
CA ASP A 189 7.44 -21.02 -9.05
C ASP A 189 6.23 -20.42 -9.78
N ILE A 190 5.54 -19.48 -9.12
CA ILE A 190 4.46 -18.71 -9.72
C ILE A 190 5.02 -17.68 -10.72
N ASN A 191 6.14 -17.02 -10.42
CA ASN A 191 6.76 -16.07 -11.36
C ASN A 191 7.23 -16.76 -12.66
N ALA A 192 7.70 -17.99 -12.55
CA ALA A 192 8.15 -18.81 -13.67
C ALA A 192 6.98 -19.46 -14.44
N ALA A 193 5.83 -19.63 -13.80
CA ALA A 193 4.63 -20.17 -14.40
C ALA A 193 3.69 -19.05 -14.89
N SER A 194 2.90 -19.33 -15.93
CA SER A 194 1.74 -18.49 -16.31
C SER A 194 2.01 -16.97 -16.48
N SER A 195 3.19 -16.57 -16.98
CA SER A 195 3.58 -15.16 -17.15
C SER A 195 3.37 -14.28 -15.89
N GLY A 196 3.53 -14.87 -14.70
CA GLY A 196 3.50 -14.17 -13.42
C GLY A 196 2.14 -14.00 -12.74
N ASP A 197 1.09 -14.70 -13.20
CA ASP A 197 -0.30 -14.64 -12.67
C ASP A 197 -0.80 -13.20 -12.42
N PHE A 198 -1.44 -12.60 -13.43
CA PHE A 198 -1.98 -11.24 -13.30
C PHE A 198 -3.08 -11.13 -12.24
N THR A 199 -3.79 -12.21 -11.94
CA THR A 199 -4.85 -12.19 -10.93
C THR A 199 -4.29 -12.36 -9.52
N SER A 200 -3.08 -12.89 -9.36
CA SER A 200 -2.44 -13.22 -8.06
C SER A 200 -3.23 -14.21 -7.19
N GLN A 201 -4.23 -14.88 -7.76
CA GLN A 201 -5.04 -15.87 -7.05
C GLN A 201 -4.19 -17.06 -6.61
N SER A 202 -3.25 -17.48 -7.47
CA SER A 202 -2.33 -18.57 -7.15
C SER A 202 -1.47 -18.25 -5.92
N ARG A 203 -1.14 -16.98 -5.70
CA ARG A 203 -0.39 -16.51 -4.53
C ARG A 203 -1.24 -16.54 -3.27
N GLY A 204 -2.50 -16.14 -3.35
CA GLY A 204 -3.44 -16.26 -2.23
C GLY A 204 -3.65 -17.71 -1.82
N GLN A 205 -3.78 -18.62 -2.80
CA GLN A 205 -3.83 -20.07 -2.57
C GLN A 205 -2.53 -20.61 -1.94
N LEU A 206 -1.37 -20.12 -2.38
CA LEU A 206 -0.07 -20.51 -1.81
C LEU A 206 0.08 -20.07 -0.34
N VAL A 207 -0.38 -18.87 0.02
CA VAL A 207 -0.40 -18.39 1.42
C VAL A 207 -1.25 -19.32 2.29
N LEU A 208 -2.47 -19.64 1.84
CA LEU A 208 -3.38 -20.50 2.59
C LEU A 208 -2.84 -21.94 2.72
N ALA A 209 -2.29 -22.50 1.65
CA ALA A 209 -1.65 -23.81 1.69
C ALA A 209 -0.43 -23.85 2.60
N THR A 210 0.33 -22.75 2.67
CA THR A 210 1.46 -22.61 3.61
C THR A 210 0.98 -22.66 5.06
N LEU A 211 -0.11 -21.96 5.39
CA LEU A 211 -0.71 -22.01 6.73
C LEU A 211 -1.25 -23.40 7.06
N ASP A 212 -1.84 -24.10 6.10
CA ASP A 212 -2.31 -25.49 6.27
C ASP A 212 -1.14 -26.44 6.59
N LYS A 213 0.02 -26.26 5.94
CA LYS A 213 1.24 -27.01 6.26
C LYS A 213 1.83 -26.59 7.61
N LEU A 214 1.76 -25.31 7.97
CA LEU A 214 2.20 -24.81 9.26
C LEU A 214 1.37 -25.39 10.41
N LYS A 215 0.06 -25.56 10.20
CA LYS A 215 -0.81 -26.29 11.13
C LYS A 215 -0.32 -27.73 11.32
N LYS A 216 -0.04 -28.45 10.24
CA LYS A 216 0.50 -29.82 10.33
C LYS A 216 1.86 -29.89 11.03
N ILE A 217 2.72 -28.87 10.87
CA ILE A 217 3.95 -28.74 11.67
C ILE A 217 3.61 -28.60 13.15
N ASN A 218 2.67 -27.71 13.50
CA ASN A 218 2.26 -27.50 14.88
C ASN A 218 1.68 -28.77 15.52
N ASP A 219 0.97 -29.57 14.73
CA ASP A 219 0.39 -30.86 15.13
C ASP A 219 1.43 -32.01 15.15
N GLY A 220 2.67 -31.78 14.68
CA GLY A 220 3.74 -32.79 14.62
C GLY A 220 3.57 -33.84 13.50
N THR A 221 2.75 -33.56 12.49
CA THR A 221 2.37 -34.51 11.42
C THR A 221 2.95 -34.16 10.05
N GLN A 222 3.64 -33.02 9.92
CA GLN A 222 4.24 -32.59 8.67
C GLN A 222 5.70 -33.06 8.54
N THR A 223 6.04 -33.65 7.40
CA THR A 223 7.44 -33.87 7.01
C THR A 223 8.04 -32.57 6.49
N THR A 224 9.29 -32.29 6.87
CA THR A 224 9.99 -31.05 6.53
C THR A 224 11.36 -31.37 5.94
N ASN A 225 11.68 -30.77 4.79
CA ASN A 225 13.05 -30.70 4.29
C ASN A 225 13.64 -29.33 4.64
N GLY A 226 14.96 -29.27 4.86
CA GLY A 226 15.65 -28.05 5.29
C GLY A 226 15.79 -27.97 6.81
N ILE A 227 15.31 -26.89 7.43
CA ILE A 227 15.37 -26.72 8.89
C ILE A 227 14.48 -27.73 9.62
N ALA A 228 14.98 -28.30 10.73
CA ALA A 228 14.18 -29.15 11.60
C ALA A 228 13.22 -28.30 12.44
N LEU A 229 11.91 -28.55 12.31
CA LEU A 229 10.86 -27.75 12.95
C LEU A 229 10.23 -28.40 14.17
N SER A 230 10.81 -29.49 14.69
CA SER A 230 10.31 -30.20 15.88
C SER A 230 10.26 -29.31 17.11
N SER A 231 11.10 -28.28 17.19
CA SER A 231 11.12 -27.29 18.28
C SER A 231 9.88 -26.38 18.31
N LEU A 232 9.12 -26.31 17.19
CA LEU A 232 7.91 -25.49 17.03
C LEU A 232 6.61 -26.27 17.22
N VAL A 233 6.67 -27.60 17.35
CA VAL A 233 5.48 -28.43 17.61
C VAL A 233 4.78 -27.94 18.87
N GLY A 234 3.47 -27.66 18.77
CA GLY A 234 2.64 -27.12 19.84
C GLY A 234 2.93 -25.66 20.24
N LYS A 235 3.79 -24.94 19.50
CA LYS A 235 4.19 -23.55 19.83
C LYS A 235 3.72 -22.50 18.82
N ILE A 236 2.96 -22.89 17.80
CA ILE A 236 2.49 -21.98 16.75
C ILE A 236 1.05 -21.54 17.06
N ASP A 237 0.83 -20.24 17.17
CA ASP A 237 -0.49 -19.65 17.39
C ASP A 237 -1.13 -19.22 16.06
N LEU A 238 -2.01 -20.08 15.53
CA LEU A 238 -2.75 -19.83 14.29
C LEU A 238 -4.02 -18.99 14.47
N ASP A 239 -4.35 -18.57 15.70
CA ASP A 239 -5.41 -17.59 15.97
C ASP A 239 -4.89 -16.14 15.88
N ARG A 240 -3.57 -15.98 15.84
CA ARG A 240 -2.87 -14.69 15.66
C ARG A 240 -1.94 -14.72 14.46
N VAL A 241 -2.54 -14.58 13.26
CA VAL A 241 -1.81 -14.57 11.99
C VAL A 241 -1.79 -13.15 11.39
N GLY A 242 -0.59 -12.64 11.11
CA GLY A 242 -0.37 -11.48 10.25
C GLY A 242 0.08 -11.88 8.86
N ILE A 243 -0.32 -11.14 7.83
CA ILE A 243 0.13 -11.36 6.45
C ILE A 243 0.63 -10.07 5.82
N MET A 244 1.74 -10.13 5.11
CA MET A 244 2.30 -9.03 4.33
C MET A 244 2.62 -9.53 2.92
N GLY A 245 2.26 -8.74 1.92
CA GLY A 245 2.60 -9.03 0.54
C GLY A 245 3.13 -7.79 -0.17
N HIS A 246 4.10 -7.98 -1.07
CA HIS A 246 4.70 -6.92 -1.88
C HIS A 246 4.32 -7.05 -3.37
N SER A 247 3.92 -5.97 -4.05
CA SER A 247 3.61 -5.99 -5.50
C SER A 247 2.46 -6.94 -5.81
N ARG A 248 2.64 -7.90 -6.74
CA ARG A 248 1.70 -9.02 -6.92
C ARG A 248 1.52 -9.89 -5.68
N GLY A 249 2.52 -9.94 -4.79
CA GLY A 249 2.36 -10.54 -3.46
C GLY A 249 1.36 -9.76 -2.59
N GLY A 250 1.36 -8.43 -2.70
CA GLY A 250 0.41 -7.54 -2.02
C GLY A 250 -1.02 -7.70 -2.54
N GLN A 251 -1.16 -8.01 -3.83
CA GLN A 251 -2.42 -8.48 -4.41
C GLN A 251 -2.80 -9.88 -3.89
N GLY A 252 -1.83 -10.79 -3.86
CA GLY A 252 -2.03 -12.18 -3.42
C GLY A 252 -2.48 -12.32 -1.97
N ILE A 253 -2.02 -11.47 -1.04
CA ILE A 253 -2.54 -11.48 0.34
C ILE A 253 -3.99 -10.98 0.41
N ASN A 254 -4.40 -10.08 -0.49
CA ASN A 254 -5.79 -9.64 -0.60
C ASN A 254 -6.68 -10.77 -1.13
N ASP A 255 -6.18 -11.55 -2.09
CA ASP A 255 -6.81 -12.81 -2.51
C ASP A 255 -6.87 -13.79 -1.35
N ALA A 256 -5.81 -13.97 -0.56
CA ALA A 256 -5.81 -14.88 0.58
C ALA A 256 -6.91 -14.56 1.58
N ILE A 257 -7.18 -13.27 1.85
CA ILE A 257 -8.27 -12.84 2.74
C ILE A 257 -9.64 -13.28 2.21
N GLN A 258 -9.93 -13.03 0.93
CA GLN A 258 -11.21 -13.43 0.32
C GLN A 258 -11.34 -14.95 0.18
N LEU A 259 -10.25 -15.62 -0.23
CA LEU A 259 -10.20 -17.05 -0.41
C LEU A 259 -10.25 -17.82 0.91
N ASN A 260 -9.89 -17.20 2.04
CA ASN A 260 -9.93 -17.86 3.34
C ASN A 260 -11.36 -18.26 3.74
N ASP A 261 -12.36 -17.50 3.31
CA ASP A 261 -13.78 -17.78 3.54
C ASP A 261 -14.30 -18.89 2.62
N GLN A 262 -13.97 -18.78 1.32
CA GLN A 262 -14.55 -19.63 0.29
C GLN A 262 -13.73 -20.90 0.04
N ARG A 263 -12.45 -20.89 0.44
CA ARG A 263 -11.43 -21.91 0.16
C ARG A 263 -11.52 -22.38 -1.29
N ILE A 264 -11.41 -21.44 -2.23
CA ILE A 264 -11.42 -21.74 -3.68
C ILE A 264 -10.03 -22.17 -4.13
N GLY A 265 -9.99 -23.28 -4.86
CA GLY A 265 -8.76 -23.87 -5.34
C GLY A 265 -9.00 -24.94 -6.40
N VAL A 266 -8.01 -25.81 -6.59
CA VAL A 266 -7.96 -26.73 -7.73
C VAL A 266 -8.70 -28.01 -7.39
N THR A 267 -9.72 -28.35 -8.18
CA THR A 267 -10.41 -29.65 -8.11
C THR A 267 -9.65 -30.74 -8.87
N LEU A 268 -9.89 -32.01 -8.55
CA LEU A 268 -9.36 -33.15 -9.32
C LEU A 268 -9.76 -33.07 -10.81
N THR A 269 -10.99 -32.63 -11.10
CA THR A 269 -11.48 -32.43 -12.47
C THR A 269 -10.68 -31.36 -13.23
N GLN A 270 -10.40 -30.22 -12.58
CA GLN A 270 -9.57 -29.17 -13.16
C GLN A 270 -8.13 -29.66 -13.37
N LEU A 271 -7.57 -30.41 -12.41
CA LEU A 271 -6.24 -31.00 -12.51
C LEU A 271 -6.13 -31.98 -13.70
N ARG A 272 -7.12 -32.88 -13.89
CA ARG A 272 -7.17 -33.77 -15.06
C ARG A 272 -7.16 -33.00 -16.39
N SER A 273 -7.89 -31.89 -16.43
CA SER A 273 -7.99 -31.03 -17.62
C SER A 273 -6.72 -30.19 -17.85
N ALA A 274 -5.79 -30.16 -16.88
CA ALA A 274 -4.62 -29.29 -16.90
C ALA A 274 -3.38 -29.91 -17.55
N LEU A 275 -3.46 -31.11 -18.15
CA LEU A 275 -2.30 -31.83 -18.72
C LEU A 275 -1.42 -30.94 -19.60
N GLY A 276 -2.03 -30.15 -20.51
CA GLY A 276 -1.30 -29.24 -21.39
C GLY A 276 -0.61 -28.09 -20.65
N THR A 277 -1.23 -27.54 -19.60
CA THR A 277 -0.65 -26.45 -18.80
C THR A 277 0.49 -26.95 -17.92
N VAL A 278 0.33 -28.11 -17.28
CA VAL A 278 1.40 -28.77 -16.50
C VAL A 278 2.57 -29.14 -17.40
N GLN A 279 2.32 -29.62 -18.63
CA GLN A 279 3.38 -29.91 -19.59
C GLN A 279 4.15 -28.65 -20.01
N ARG A 280 3.45 -27.54 -20.26
CA ARG A 280 4.08 -26.25 -20.56
C ARG A 280 4.91 -25.73 -19.38
N GLN A 281 4.40 -25.85 -18.16
CA GLN A 281 5.15 -25.52 -16.95
C GLN A 281 6.45 -26.33 -16.89
N ARG A 282 6.36 -27.66 -16.99
CA ARG A 282 7.53 -28.55 -17.01
C ARG A 282 8.54 -28.15 -18.07
N ASN A 283 8.09 -27.86 -19.30
CA ASN A 283 8.98 -27.44 -20.38
C ASN A 283 9.69 -26.11 -20.08
N SER A 284 8.97 -25.12 -19.55
CA SER A 284 9.52 -23.83 -19.10
C SER A 284 10.61 -24.04 -18.05
N TRP A 285 10.36 -24.92 -17.08
CA TRP A 285 11.31 -25.26 -16.02
C TRP A 285 12.57 -25.97 -16.53
N VAL A 286 12.47 -26.73 -17.62
CA VAL A 286 13.63 -27.39 -18.26
C VAL A 286 14.44 -26.44 -19.14
N SER A 287 13.81 -25.52 -19.87
CA SER A 287 14.52 -24.61 -20.77
C SER A 287 15.05 -23.34 -20.08
N SER A 288 14.55 -23.02 -18.89
CA SER A 288 14.95 -21.82 -18.15
C SER A 288 16.35 -21.91 -17.55
N VAL A 289 17.29 -21.14 -18.10
CA VAL A 289 18.71 -21.03 -17.70
C VAL A 289 18.95 -20.35 -16.34
N TRP A 290 17.93 -19.71 -15.77
CA TRP A 290 18.05 -18.87 -14.57
C TRP A 290 18.31 -19.66 -13.28
N PHE A 291 18.01 -20.97 -13.26
CA PHE A 291 18.34 -21.87 -12.16
C PHE A 291 19.81 -22.31 -12.13
N SER A 292 20.61 -21.92 -13.14
CA SER A 292 22.06 -22.14 -13.19
C SER A 292 22.89 -20.91 -12.83
N ALA A 293 22.26 -19.82 -12.34
CA ALA A 293 22.98 -18.64 -11.88
C ALA A 293 23.86 -18.99 -10.66
N PRO A 294 25.17 -18.63 -10.68
CA PRO A 294 26.04 -18.79 -9.52
C PRO A 294 25.44 -18.06 -8.31
N GLY A 295 25.08 -18.80 -7.25
CA GLY A 295 24.43 -18.25 -6.05
C GLY A 295 23.01 -18.79 -5.76
N ALA A 296 22.38 -19.52 -6.68
CA ALA A 296 21.09 -20.21 -6.46
C ALA A 296 21.22 -21.47 -5.56
N THR A 297 22.13 -21.45 -4.58
CA THR A 297 22.59 -22.64 -3.84
C THR A 297 21.72 -23.06 -2.67
N LYS A 298 20.62 -22.36 -2.37
CA LYS A 298 19.64 -22.81 -1.38
C LYS A 298 18.23 -22.45 -1.82
N THR A 299 17.67 -23.26 -2.71
CA THR A 299 16.21 -23.46 -2.70
C THR A 299 15.99 -24.85 -2.14
N THR A 300 15.22 -24.94 -1.08
CA THR A 300 14.82 -26.19 -0.44
C THR A 300 14.01 -26.99 -1.47
N GLY A 301 14.63 -28.06 -1.96
CA GLY A 301 14.21 -28.84 -3.13
C GLY A 301 15.06 -28.54 -4.37
N THR A 302 15.85 -29.52 -4.84
CA THR A 302 16.65 -29.35 -6.06
C THR A 302 15.72 -29.21 -7.27
N ARG A 303 16.14 -28.43 -8.29
CA ARG A 303 15.46 -28.38 -9.60
C ARG A 303 15.13 -29.79 -10.13
N GLN A 304 16.04 -30.74 -9.93
CA GLN A 304 15.87 -32.13 -10.31
C GLN A 304 14.69 -32.80 -9.59
N ALA A 305 14.55 -32.59 -8.28
CA ALA A 305 13.44 -33.15 -7.50
C ALA A 305 12.10 -32.60 -7.98
N PHE A 306 11.99 -31.28 -8.19
CA PHE A 306 10.75 -30.68 -8.67
C PHE A 306 10.37 -31.14 -10.09
N LEU A 307 11.36 -31.25 -10.98
CA LEU A 307 11.14 -31.81 -12.32
C LEU A 307 10.70 -33.28 -12.28
N ALA A 308 11.26 -34.09 -11.37
CA ALA A 308 10.85 -35.48 -11.18
C ALA A 308 9.38 -35.57 -10.69
N THR A 309 8.97 -34.69 -9.77
CA THR A 309 7.57 -34.61 -9.33
C THR A 309 6.63 -34.21 -10.47
N LEU A 310 7.01 -33.24 -11.30
CA LEU A 310 6.23 -32.84 -12.49
C LEU A 310 6.15 -33.98 -13.52
N ASP A 311 7.26 -34.67 -13.79
CA ASP A 311 7.28 -35.80 -14.73
C ASP A 311 6.42 -36.97 -14.23
N GLY A 312 6.45 -37.25 -12.92
CA GLY A 312 5.57 -38.22 -12.28
C GLY A 312 4.09 -37.83 -12.40
N LEU A 313 3.74 -36.56 -12.13
CA LEU A 313 2.35 -36.08 -12.26
C LEU A 313 1.88 -36.19 -13.72
N LEU A 314 2.71 -35.80 -14.69
CA LEU A 314 2.39 -35.92 -16.10
C LEU A 314 2.22 -37.37 -16.55
N ALA A 315 2.97 -38.31 -15.99
CA ALA A 315 2.79 -39.73 -16.25
C ALA A 315 1.43 -40.21 -15.70
N THR A 316 1.10 -39.88 -14.46
CA THR A 316 -0.19 -40.21 -13.83
C THR A 316 -1.38 -39.64 -14.60
N LEU A 317 -1.31 -38.36 -15.02
CA LEU A 317 -2.38 -37.69 -15.76
C LEU A 317 -2.61 -38.25 -17.18
N ARG A 318 -1.62 -38.97 -17.74
CA ARG A 318 -1.75 -39.65 -19.04
C ARG A 318 -2.38 -41.03 -18.96
N THR A 319 -2.59 -41.57 -17.77
CA THR A 319 -3.18 -42.89 -17.59
C THR A 319 -4.60 -42.90 -18.18
N PRO A 320 -4.93 -43.77 -19.16
CA PRO A 320 -6.20 -43.74 -19.90
C PRO A 320 -7.46 -43.87 -19.02
N VAL A 321 -7.35 -44.51 -17.86
CA VAL A 321 -8.40 -44.63 -16.85
C VAL A 321 -7.77 -44.31 -15.49
N LEU A 322 -7.87 -43.05 -15.06
CA LEU A 322 -7.32 -42.57 -13.79
C LEU A 322 -8.45 -42.30 -12.79
N SER A 323 -8.60 -43.14 -11.76
CA SER A 323 -9.61 -42.95 -10.72
C SER A 323 -9.27 -41.75 -9.81
N ASP A 324 -10.27 -41.20 -9.11
CA ASP A 324 -10.04 -40.15 -8.10
C ASP A 324 -9.14 -40.65 -6.96
N ALA A 325 -9.29 -41.93 -6.59
CA ALA A 325 -8.49 -42.56 -5.53
C ALA A 325 -7.01 -42.67 -5.94
N ASP A 326 -6.71 -43.11 -7.16
CA ASP A 326 -5.34 -43.25 -7.64
C ASP A 326 -4.65 -41.88 -7.78
N LEU A 327 -5.37 -40.88 -8.30
CA LEU A 327 -4.83 -39.52 -8.40
C LEU A 327 -4.59 -38.92 -7.01
N SER A 328 -5.54 -39.07 -6.09
CA SER A 328 -5.37 -38.58 -4.72
C SER A 328 -4.21 -39.28 -4.00
N ALA A 329 -4.09 -40.60 -4.13
CA ALA A 329 -2.99 -41.36 -3.57
C ALA A 329 -1.63 -40.93 -4.14
N PHE A 330 -1.54 -40.64 -5.45
CA PHE A 330 -0.33 -40.06 -6.04
C PHE A 330 0.01 -38.71 -5.42
N LEU A 331 -0.98 -37.81 -5.32
CA LEU A 331 -0.80 -36.48 -4.74
C LEU A 331 -0.30 -36.57 -3.30
N ASP A 332 -0.91 -37.40 -2.46
CA ASP A 332 -0.52 -37.62 -1.07
C ASP A 332 0.90 -38.19 -0.95
N ASN A 333 1.22 -39.22 -1.75
CA ASN A 333 2.55 -39.84 -1.77
C ASN A 333 3.66 -38.88 -2.22
N GLN A 334 3.32 -37.90 -3.05
CA GLN A 334 4.25 -36.86 -3.50
C GLN A 334 4.19 -35.59 -2.64
N ASN A 335 3.40 -35.60 -1.55
CA ASN A 335 3.16 -34.43 -0.69
C ASN A 335 2.68 -33.20 -1.49
N ILE A 336 1.83 -33.42 -2.50
CA ILE A 336 1.19 -32.41 -3.31
C ILE A 336 -0.22 -32.18 -2.76
N THR A 337 -0.50 -30.96 -2.32
CA THR A 337 -1.82 -30.56 -1.85
C THR A 337 -2.58 -29.89 -2.99
N LEU A 338 -3.89 -30.01 -3.04
CA LEU A 338 -4.68 -29.15 -3.91
C LEU A 338 -4.95 -27.84 -3.16
N ALA A 339 -4.79 -26.67 -3.80
CA ALA A 339 -5.36 -25.44 -3.25
C ALA A 339 -6.83 -25.75 -2.96
N ALA A 340 -7.29 -25.49 -1.74
CA ALA A 340 -8.48 -26.14 -1.18
C ALA A 340 -9.70 -26.09 -2.12
N GLY A 341 -10.51 -27.16 -2.18
CA GLY A 341 -11.75 -27.25 -2.96
C GLY A 341 -12.83 -28.09 -2.28
N ALA A 342 -14.09 -27.65 -2.43
CA ALA A 342 -15.37 -28.11 -1.84
C ALA A 342 -15.46 -28.11 -0.29
N ALA A 343 -15.36 -26.90 0.29
CA ALA A 343 -15.66 -26.65 1.69
C ALA A 343 -17.18 -26.71 2.00
N THR A 344 -17.71 -27.91 2.23
CA THR A 344 -18.91 -28.11 3.08
C THR A 344 -18.85 -29.40 3.93
N GLY A 345 -17.70 -30.09 3.99
CA GLY A 345 -17.52 -31.32 4.77
C GLY A 345 -16.70 -31.15 6.06
N PRO A 346 -16.75 -32.12 6.99
CA PRO A 346 -16.02 -32.09 8.27
C PRO A 346 -14.48 -32.09 8.15
N GLU A 347 -13.94 -32.31 6.95
CA GLU A 347 -12.50 -32.26 6.64
C GLU A 347 -12.06 -30.97 5.94
N ALA A 348 -12.95 -29.98 5.82
CA ALA A 348 -12.59 -28.68 5.21
C ALA A 348 -11.46 -28.00 6.00
N PRO A 349 -10.46 -27.40 5.32
CA PRO A 349 -9.38 -26.68 5.99
C PRO A 349 -9.93 -25.57 6.91
N PRO A 350 -9.32 -25.37 8.10
CA PRO A 350 -9.82 -24.40 9.07
C PRO A 350 -9.74 -22.98 8.51
N LYS A 351 -10.75 -22.15 8.71
CA LYS A 351 -10.63 -20.71 8.41
C LYS A 351 -9.62 -20.06 9.37
N TYR A 352 -8.66 -19.30 8.83
CA TYR A 352 -7.70 -18.57 9.67
C TYR A 352 -8.24 -17.21 10.08
N VAL A 353 -7.86 -16.73 11.26
CA VAL A 353 -8.20 -15.37 11.68
C VAL A 353 -6.99 -14.47 11.43
N PHE A 354 -7.05 -13.68 10.35
CA PHE A 354 -6.03 -12.68 10.08
C PHE A 354 -6.20 -11.49 11.02
N LYS A 355 -5.17 -11.20 11.81
CA LYS A 355 -5.13 -10.08 12.75
C LYS A 355 -4.51 -8.82 12.15
N ALA A 356 -3.76 -8.95 11.05
CA ALA A 356 -3.17 -7.83 10.33
C ALA A 356 -2.90 -8.20 8.88
N ALA A 357 -3.13 -7.28 7.96
CA ALA A 357 -2.81 -7.42 6.54
C ALA A 357 -2.07 -6.19 6.01
N VAL A 358 -0.93 -6.40 5.37
CA VAL A 358 -0.11 -5.32 4.78
C VAL A 358 0.09 -5.58 3.30
N SER A 359 -0.52 -4.74 2.47
CA SER A 359 -0.25 -4.68 1.04
C SER A 359 0.80 -3.60 0.76
N LEU A 360 2.04 -4.02 0.55
CA LEU A 360 3.14 -3.15 0.15
C LEU A 360 3.19 -3.03 -1.38
N ALA A 361 3.20 -1.78 -1.88
CA ALA A 361 3.27 -1.46 -3.30
C ALA A 361 2.38 -2.36 -4.19
N PRO A 362 1.13 -2.67 -3.80
CA PRO A 362 0.41 -3.79 -4.39
C PRO A 362 -0.04 -3.48 -5.82
N THR A 363 -0.11 -4.50 -6.66
CA THR A 363 -0.99 -4.46 -7.83
C THR A 363 -2.45 -4.64 -7.38
N ASP A 364 -3.40 -4.20 -8.21
CA ASP A 364 -4.84 -4.28 -7.90
C ASP A 364 -5.64 -4.74 -9.13
N GLY A 365 -5.11 -5.73 -9.86
CA GLY A 365 -5.70 -6.20 -11.12
C GLY A 365 -7.12 -6.79 -10.99
N ARG A 366 -7.53 -7.17 -9.77
CA ARG A 366 -8.88 -7.67 -9.46
C ARG A 366 -9.82 -6.61 -8.88
N ARG A 367 -9.32 -5.37 -8.70
CA ARG A 367 -10.05 -4.25 -8.11
C ARG A 367 -10.72 -4.63 -6.79
N PHE A 368 -9.92 -5.04 -5.81
CA PHE A 368 -10.42 -5.68 -4.60
C PHE A 368 -11.48 -4.83 -3.90
N LEU A 369 -12.64 -5.46 -3.69
CA LEU A 369 -13.67 -5.05 -2.76
C LEU A 369 -13.69 -6.07 -1.61
N ARG A 370 -14.19 -5.69 -0.43
CA ARG A 370 -14.36 -6.59 0.71
C ARG A 370 -13.05 -7.21 1.24
N ILE A 371 -11.97 -6.43 1.29
CA ILE A 371 -10.91 -6.71 2.26
C ILE A 371 -11.50 -6.36 3.63
N ALA A 372 -12.14 -7.34 4.28
CA ALA A 372 -13.01 -7.16 5.44
C ALA A 372 -12.52 -7.94 6.66
N ASN A 373 -12.90 -7.49 7.86
CA ASN A 373 -12.65 -8.17 9.14
C ASN A 373 -11.17 -8.35 9.50
N VAL A 374 -10.27 -7.53 8.95
CA VAL A 374 -8.84 -7.53 9.25
C VAL A 374 -8.30 -6.10 9.19
N PRO A 375 -7.56 -5.64 10.22
CA PRO A 375 -6.80 -4.40 10.14
C PRO A 375 -5.90 -4.42 8.89
N PHE A 376 -6.14 -3.51 7.95
CA PHE A 376 -5.49 -3.53 6.64
C PHE A 376 -4.75 -2.23 6.35
N MET A 377 -3.52 -2.36 5.86
CA MET A 377 -2.66 -1.25 5.46
C MET A 377 -2.23 -1.40 3.99
N ALA A 378 -2.52 -0.39 3.18
CA ALA A 378 -1.88 -0.18 1.89
C ALA A 378 -0.68 0.75 2.06
N MET A 379 0.52 0.29 1.74
CA MET A 379 1.75 1.07 1.80
C MET A 379 2.23 1.39 0.38
N ILE A 380 2.31 2.67 0.04
CA ILE A 380 2.39 3.18 -1.33
C ILE A 380 3.70 3.96 -1.51
N PRO A 381 4.68 3.42 -2.25
CA PRO A 381 5.86 4.16 -2.66
C PRO A 381 5.54 5.14 -3.80
N THR A 382 5.85 6.43 -3.69
CA THR A 382 5.47 7.38 -4.76
C THR A 382 6.42 7.36 -5.98
N CYS A 383 7.61 6.78 -5.83
CA CYS A 383 8.57 6.56 -6.92
C CYS A 383 8.66 5.09 -7.32
N ASP A 384 7.50 4.44 -7.33
CA ASP A 384 7.28 3.08 -7.78
C ASP A 384 7.40 2.99 -9.31
N GLY A 385 8.37 2.22 -9.82
CA GLY A 385 8.64 2.08 -11.25
C GLY A 385 7.84 0.95 -11.92
N ASP A 386 7.45 -0.07 -11.16
CA ASP A 386 6.71 -1.25 -11.61
C ASP A 386 5.19 -1.02 -11.55
N VAL A 387 4.70 -0.32 -10.53
CA VAL A 387 3.29 0.00 -10.27
C VAL A 387 3.13 1.52 -10.21
N ARG A 388 3.53 2.20 -11.29
CA ARG A 388 3.51 3.67 -11.43
C ARG A 388 2.14 4.32 -11.25
N ASN A 389 1.07 3.56 -11.42
CA ASN A 389 -0.30 4.00 -11.18
C ASN A 389 -0.73 3.86 -9.70
N LEU A 390 0.18 3.43 -8.82
CA LEU A 390 0.01 3.41 -7.37
C LEU A 390 -1.29 2.71 -6.91
N ASN A 391 -1.57 1.56 -7.52
CA ASN A 391 -2.75 0.71 -7.28
C ASN A 391 -3.15 0.52 -5.80
N GLY A 392 -2.20 0.58 -4.87
CA GLY A 392 -2.48 0.55 -3.43
C GLY A 392 -3.43 1.64 -2.94
N ALA A 393 -3.45 2.82 -3.57
CA ALA A 393 -4.40 3.89 -3.24
C ALA A 393 -5.84 3.44 -3.47
N HIS A 394 -6.09 2.81 -4.63
CA HIS A 394 -7.40 2.27 -4.98
C HIS A 394 -7.82 1.12 -4.07
N ALA A 395 -6.88 0.25 -3.69
CA ALA A 395 -7.15 -0.83 -2.74
C ALA A 395 -7.60 -0.28 -1.37
N PHE A 396 -6.94 0.76 -0.86
CA PHE A 396 -7.37 1.44 0.37
C PHE A 396 -8.74 2.09 0.16
N ASP A 397 -8.90 2.93 -0.86
CA ASP A 397 -10.10 3.74 -1.02
C ASP A 397 -11.36 2.88 -1.17
N ARG A 398 -11.30 1.77 -1.91
CA ARG A 398 -12.46 0.87 -2.10
C ARG A 398 -12.85 0.08 -0.85
N ASN A 399 -11.98 0.02 0.15
CA ASN A 399 -12.15 -0.80 1.36
C ASN A 399 -12.16 -0.01 2.67
N ARG A 400 -11.88 1.30 2.65
CA ARG A 400 -11.72 2.14 3.86
C ARG A 400 -12.91 2.07 4.82
N PHE A 401 -14.11 2.02 4.26
CA PHE A 401 -15.36 2.21 4.98
C PHE A 401 -16.06 0.94 5.47
N GLY A 402 -15.48 -0.24 5.25
CA GLY A 402 -16.13 -1.53 5.53
C GLY A 402 -17.34 -1.76 4.62
N GLN A 403 -17.46 -2.94 4.01
CA GLN A 403 -18.63 -3.28 3.18
C GLN A 403 -19.63 -4.20 3.89
N ASP A 404 -19.27 -4.68 5.08
CA ASP A 404 -20.09 -5.56 5.92
C ASP A 404 -20.31 -4.87 7.26
N ALA A 405 -21.55 -4.84 7.77
CA ALA A 405 -21.89 -4.13 9.02
C ALA A 405 -21.14 -4.66 10.26
N ALA A 406 -20.68 -5.91 10.22
CA ALA A 406 -19.88 -6.53 11.27
C ALA A 406 -18.38 -6.18 11.21
N ASP A 407 -17.92 -5.56 10.11
CA ASP A 407 -16.51 -5.21 9.92
C ASP A 407 -16.15 -3.99 10.75
N THR A 408 -15.48 -4.24 11.87
CA THR A 408 -14.99 -3.21 12.79
C THR A 408 -13.53 -2.88 12.58
N ALA A 409 -12.85 -3.55 11.64
CA ALA A 409 -11.42 -3.40 11.51
C ALA A 409 -11.05 -2.04 10.90
N PRO A 410 -9.99 -1.37 11.40
CA PRO A 410 -9.50 -0.12 10.82
C PRO A 410 -8.82 -0.34 9.47
N ARG A 411 -8.70 0.73 8.69
CA ARG A 411 -8.01 0.77 7.39
C ARG A 411 -6.98 1.88 7.36
N PHE A 412 -5.85 1.60 6.73
CA PHE A 412 -4.71 2.50 6.68
C PHE A 412 -4.18 2.67 5.26
N GLN A 413 -3.82 3.92 4.93
CA GLN A 413 -2.96 4.23 3.79
C GLN A 413 -1.69 4.89 4.33
N ILE A 414 -0.54 4.33 3.96
CA ILE A 414 0.79 4.91 4.21
C ILE A 414 1.37 5.32 2.87
N VAL A 415 1.60 6.61 2.68
CA VAL A 415 2.31 7.11 1.49
C VAL A 415 3.77 7.36 1.87
N VAL A 416 4.69 6.66 1.23
CA VAL A 416 6.13 6.86 1.40
C VAL A 416 6.65 7.65 0.22
N ARG A 417 6.77 8.96 0.39
CA ARG A 417 7.20 9.90 -0.65
C ARG A 417 8.65 9.65 -1.01
N GLY A 418 8.90 9.42 -2.29
CA GLY A 418 10.22 9.14 -2.85
C GLY A 418 10.66 7.67 -2.78
N ALA A 419 9.90 6.80 -2.10
CA ALA A 419 10.25 5.39 -2.05
C ALA A 419 10.11 4.74 -3.43
N ASN A 420 11.03 3.81 -3.69
CA ASN A 420 11.03 2.95 -4.83
C ASN A 420 10.14 1.71 -4.61
N HIS A 421 9.76 1.00 -5.68
CA HIS A 421 9.12 -0.31 -5.55
C HIS A 421 10.04 -1.30 -4.83
N ASN A 422 11.28 -1.42 -5.29
CA ASN A 422 12.14 -2.57 -5.02
C ASN A 422 12.88 -2.48 -3.68
N PHE A 423 13.28 -1.28 -3.24
CA PHE A 423 14.18 -1.11 -2.08
C PHE A 423 13.59 -1.45 -0.71
N PHE A 424 12.35 -1.94 -0.63
CA PHE A 424 11.84 -2.61 0.57
C PHE A 424 12.34 -4.06 0.70
N ASN A 425 13.05 -4.57 -0.29
CA ASN A 425 13.59 -5.91 -0.33
C ASN A 425 15.10 -5.87 -0.61
N SER A 426 15.91 -6.52 0.23
CA SER A 426 17.38 -6.45 0.12
C SER A 426 17.99 -7.35 -0.96
N GLN A 427 17.19 -8.18 -1.65
CA GLN A 427 17.61 -9.02 -2.77
C GLN A 427 17.13 -8.47 -4.12
N TRP A 428 15.98 -7.80 -4.12
CA TRP A 428 15.44 -7.08 -5.26
C TRP A 428 15.90 -5.63 -5.20
N THR A 429 17.13 -5.39 -5.65
CA THR A 429 17.85 -4.13 -5.40
C THR A 429 18.00 -3.24 -6.63
N ARG A 430 17.53 -3.70 -7.79
CA ARG A 430 17.57 -2.89 -9.01
C ARG A 430 16.60 -1.73 -8.89
N ASP A 431 17.03 -0.54 -9.27
CA ASP A 431 16.10 0.57 -9.50
C ASP A 431 15.23 0.27 -10.73
N ASP A 432 13.91 0.16 -10.52
CA ASP A 432 12.92 -0.08 -11.57
C ASP A 432 12.37 1.21 -12.19
N TYR A 433 12.76 2.37 -11.67
CA TYR A 433 12.36 3.64 -12.22
C TYR A 433 13.28 4.03 -13.38
N PRO A 434 12.75 4.46 -14.54
CA PRO A 434 13.56 4.70 -15.73
C PRO A 434 14.51 5.88 -15.54
N ASP A 435 15.72 5.74 -16.07
CA ASP A 435 16.72 6.81 -16.09
C ASP A 435 16.30 7.93 -17.05
N SER A 436 15.58 8.92 -16.54
CA SER A 436 15.19 10.14 -17.25
C SER A 436 15.44 11.35 -16.37
N ALA A 437 16.33 12.25 -16.78
CA ALA A 437 16.64 13.49 -16.05
C ALA A 437 15.44 14.46 -15.90
N PHE A 438 14.34 14.22 -16.63
CA PHE A 438 13.11 15.02 -16.56
C PHE A 438 12.09 14.45 -15.57
N ASP A 439 12.40 13.35 -14.88
CA ASP A 439 11.49 12.72 -13.93
C ASP A 439 11.81 13.10 -12.49
N TYR A 440 10.78 13.46 -11.71
CA TYR A 440 10.91 13.82 -10.30
C TYR A 440 11.42 12.67 -9.42
N CYS A 441 11.40 11.43 -9.93
CA CYS A 441 11.92 10.24 -9.28
C CYS A 441 13.34 9.83 -9.71
N TYR A 442 14.05 10.65 -10.51
CA TYR A 442 15.36 10.32 -11.09
C TYR A 442 16.52 10.30 -10.07
N LEU A 443 17.49 9.38 -10.24
CA LEU A 443 18.55 9.05 -9.28
C LEU A 443 19.66 10.11 -9.07
N SER A 444 20.00 10.95 -10.05
CA SER A 444 21.00 12.03 -9.83
C SER A 444 20.54 13.05 -8.77
N SER A 445 19.23 13.03 -8.46
CA SER A 445 18.65 13.78 -7.36
C SER A 445 19.12 13.30 -5.97
N MET A 446 19.75 12.12 -5.84
CA MET A 446 20.33 11.69 -4.55
C MET A 446 21.55 12.53 -4.13
N THR A 447 22.30 13.09 -5.08
CA THR A 447 23.46 13.95 -4.81
C THR A 447 23.12 15.45 -4.86
N GLU A 448 21.99 15.79 -5.49
CA GLU A 448 21.50 17.16 -5.65
C GLU A 448 19.99 17.22 -5.30
N SER A 449 19.64 17.52 -4.04
CA SER A 449 18.29 18.01 -3.65
C SER A 449 17.02 17.13 -3.87
N GLY A 450 17.13 15.82 -4.07
CA GLY A 450 16.03 14.97 -4.59
C GLY A 450 14.95 14.46 -3.64
N ILE A 451 13.77 14.22 -4.22
CA ILE A 451 12.62 13.54 -3.60
C ILE A 451 12.90 12.05 -3.38
N ARG A 452 13.73 11.42 -4.22
CA ARG A 452 14.02 9.98 -4.18
C ARG A 452 14.64 9.55 -2.84
N LEU A 453 14.12 8.47 -2.26
CA LEU A 453 14.66 7.89 -1.02
C LEU A 453 15.86 6.98 -1.30
N ALA A 454 16.86 7.07 -0.42
CA ALA A 454 17.94 6.11 -0.38
C ALA A 454 17.41 4.72 0.06
N PRO A 455 17.99 3.61 -0.44
CA PRO A 455 17.55 2.26 -0.06
C PRO A 455 17.56 2.01 1.46
N ALA A 456 18.55 2.56 2.18
CA ALA A 456 18.66 2.41 3.63
C ALA A 456 17.54 3.13 4.39
N ASP A 457 17.19 4.36 3.99
CA ASP A 457 16.07 5.10 4.58
C ASP A 457 14.75 4.38 4.33
N GLN A 458 14.54 3.89 3.10
CA GLN A 458 13.36 3.11 2.74
C GLN A 458 13.26 1.81 3.54
N THR A 459 14.38 1.11 3.72
CA THR A 459 14.46 -0.09 4.57
C THR A 459 14.11 0.23 6.02
N ALA A 460 14.59 1.36 6.56
CA ALA A 460 14.29 1.79 7.92
C ALA A 460 12.80 2.14 8.12
N VAL A 461 12.19 2.83 7.15
CA VAL A 461 10.74 3.10 7.13
C VAL A 461 9.97 1.79 7.06
N GLY A 462 10.31 0.90 6.12
CA GLY A 462 9.69 -0.41 5.96
C GLY A 462 9.74 -1.24 7.24
N LEU A 463 10.91 -1.29 7.88
CA LEU A 463 11.12 -2.01 9.13
C LEU A 463 10.20 -1.51 10.24
N PHE A 464 10.14 -0.20 10.49
CA PHE A 464 9.26 0.33 11.51
C PHE A 464 7.79 0.17 11.15
N VAL A 465 7.36 0.63 9.98
CA VAL A 465 5.95 0.68 9.59
C VAL A 465 5.36 -0.73 9.53
N ILE A 466 6.04 -1.69 8.90
CA ILE A 466 5.52 -3.06 8.77
C ILE A 466 5.55 -3.78 10.12
N ASN A 467 6.67 -3.76 10.83
CA ASN A 467 6.77 -4.55 12.06
C ASN A 467 5.98 -3.93 13.22
N SER A 468 5.89 -2.60 13.34
CA SER A 468 5.02 -1.99 14.36
C SER A 468 3.54 -2.26 14.09
N PHE A 469 3.13 -2.43 12.83
CA PHE A 469 1.77 -2.83 12.47
C PHE A 469 1.48 -4.25 12.93
N MET A 470 2.37 -5.19 12.60
CA MET A 470 2.27 -6.59 13.04
C MET A 470 2.30 -6.69 14.56
N ARG A 471 3.21 -5.97 15.22
CA ARG A 471 3.35 -5.96 16.67
C ARG A 471 2.10 -5.40 17.36
N HIS A 472 1.55 -4.31 16.83
CA HIS A 472 0.32 -3.73 17.38
C HIS A 472 -0.89 -4.65 17.21
N PHE A 473 -1.18 -5.12 15.99
CA PHE A 473 -2.44 -5.80 15.71
C PHE A 473 -2.39 -7.33 15.89
N VAL A 474 -1.26 -7.98 15.55
CA VAL A 474 -1.06 -9.43 15.76
C VAL A 474 -0.56 -9.69 17.19
N GLY A 475 0.41 -8.89 17.65
CA GLY A 475 0.99 -9.01 18.98
C GLY A 475 0.15 -8.46 20.12
N GLN A 476 -0.77 -7.54 19.81
CA GLN A 476 -1.48 -6.73 20.80
C GLN A 476 -0.55 -5.85 21.64
N GLU A 477 0.59 -5.44 21.07
CA GLU A 477 1.55 -4.59 21.75
C GLU A 477 1.06 -3.13 21.77
N ALA A 478 0.58 -2.69 22.94
CA ALA A 478 0.03 -1.35 23.14
C ALA A 478 1.04 -0.21 22.91
N ALA A 479 2.34 -0.50 23.02
CA ALA A 479 3.41 0.49 22.84
C ALA A 479 3.41 1.15 21.45
N PHE A 480 2.86 0.48 20.42
CA PHE A 480 2.80 0.99 19.05
C PHE A 480 1.47 1.67 18.70
N ALA A 481 0.44 1.56 19.56
CA ALA A 481 -0.85 2.19 19.36
C ALA A 481 -0.76 3.71 19.09
N PRO A 482 0.14 4.48 19.73
CA PRO A 482 0.25 5.91 19.46
C PRO A 482 0.58 6.29 18.01
N TYR A 483 1.37 5.50 17.30
CA TYR A 483 1.63 5.76 15.87
C TYR A 483 0.37 5.46 15.04
N TRP A 484 -0.28 4.33 15.32
CA TRP A 484 -1.44 3.86 14.55
C TRP A 484 -2.73 4.64 14.81
N ASN A 485 -2.82 5.44 15.87
CA ASN A 485 -3.91 6.42 16.06
C ASN A 485 -3.51 7.87 15.70
N GLY A 486 -2.32 8.04 15.13
CA GLY A 486 -1.78 9.32 14.69
C GLY A 486 -1.49 10.31 15.82
N SER A 487 -1.23 9.83 17.05
CA SER A 487 -0.82 10.68 18.19
C SER A 487 0.68 10.71 18.44
N ALA A 488 1.46 9.91 17.72
CA ALA A 488 2.93 9.90 17.74
C ALA A 488 3.51 9.94 16.32
N PRO A 489 4.68 10.56 16.13
CA PRO A 489 5.39 10.53 14.86
C PRO A 489 6.09 9.19 14.64
N LEU A 490 6.69 9.00 13.45
CA LEU A 490 7.72 7.98 13.26
C LEU A 490 8.88 8.16 14.25
N PRO A 491 9.46 7.10 14.82
CA PRO A 491 10.63 7.25 15.67
C PRO A 491 11.84 7.70 14.84
N ALA A 492 12.79 8.40 15.46
CA ALA A 492 13.95 8.99 14.77
C ALA A 492 14.76 7.97 13.94
N LYS A 493 14.87 6.72 14.40
CA LYS A 493 15.56 5.63 13.68
C LYS A 493 14.87 5.21 12.37
N ALA A 494 13.59 5.50 12.20
CA ALA A 494 12.81 5.21 11.01
C ALA A 494 12.60 6.45 10.13
N CYS A 495 13.14 7.59 10.54
CA CYS A 495 12.97 8.86 9.85
C CYS A 495 13.95 8.97 8.67
N PRO A 496 13.48 9.12 7.43
CA PRO A 496 14.36 9.26 6.28
C PRO A 496 15.34 10.44 6.40
N GLY A 497 16.63 10.19 6.19
CA GLY A 497 17.68 11.22 6.23
C GLY A 497 17.86 11.90 7.59
N GLY A 498 17.26 11.37 8.68
CA GLY A 498 17.33 11.93 10.03
C GLY A 498 16.72 13.33 10.19
N ARG A 499 15.98 13.83 9.19
CA ARG A 499 15.39 15.18 9.20
C ARG A 499 14.00 15.16 9.83
N TRP A 500 13.82 15.93 10.89
CA TRP A 500 12.52 16.13 11.52
C TRP A 500 11.82 17.38 10.97
N PRO A 501 10.49 17.33 10.72
CA PRO A 501 9.57 16.22 10.98
C PRO A 501 9.44 15.20 9.80
N CYS A 502 9.26 13.92 10.14
CA CYS A 502 9.36 12.76 9.21
C CYS A 502 8.07 12.45 8.43
N ASP A 503 6.98 13.04 8.88
CA ASP A 503 5.61 12.94 8.35
C ASP A 503 5.43 13.56 6.96
N SER A 504 6.24 14.57 6.62
CA SER A 504 6.37 15.05 5.24
C SER A 504 6.76 13.94 4.26
N ARG A 505 7.55 12.96 4.72
CA ARG A 505 8.03 11.81 3.93
C ARG A 505 7.12 10.59 4.02
N VAL A 506 6.49 10.38 5.17
CA VAL A 506 5.63 9.21 5.44
C VAL A 506 4.29 9.68 5.96
N ALA A 507 3.33 9.82 5.04
CA ALA A 507 1.99 10.31 5.38
C ALA A 507 1.09 9.15 5.81
N LEU A 508 0.43 9.30 6.96
CA LEU A 508 -0.53 8.35 7.52
C LEU A 508 -1.96 8.84 7.29
N THR A 509 -2.78 7.98 6.70
CA THR A 509 -4.24 8.12 6.63
C THR A 509 -4.87 6.93 7.36
N LEU A 510 -5.79 7.22 8.28
CA LEU A 510 -6.49 6.23 9.09
C LEU A 510 -8.01 6.41 8.91
N GLN A 511 -8.70 5.30 8.66
CA GLN A 511 -10.15 5.20 8.75
C GLN A 511 -10.50 4.19 9.84
N THR A 512 -11.20 4.65 10.87
CA THR A 512 -11.68 3.78 11.95
C THR A 512 -13.07 3.23 11.62
N ASN A 513 -13.29 1.96 11.92
CA ASN A 513 -14.58 1.30 11.77
C ASN A 513 -15.05 0.76 13.12
N GLY A 514 -16.31 0.33 13.21
CA GLY A 514 -16.91 -0.19 14.44
C GLY A 514 -17.44 0.89 15.38
N LYS A 515 -17.55 0.56 16.67
CA LYS A 515 -18.19 1.40 17.68
C LYS A 515 -17.36 1.53 18.95
N THR A 516 -17.39 2.72 19.57
CA THR A 516 -16.83 3.01 20.89
C THR A 516 -17.94 3.63 21.74
N ASN A 517 -18.19 3.08 22.93
CA ASN A 517 -19.27 3.54 23.82
C ASN A 517 -20.65 3.61 23.13
N GLY A 518 -20.94 2.67 22.23
CA GLY A 518 -22.20 2.61 21.47
C GLY A 518 -22.29 3.56 20.28
N LEU A 519 -21.33 4.48 20.11
CA LEU A 519 -21.24 5.40 18.97
C LEU A 519 -20.41 4.79 17.84
N ASN A 520 -20.79 5.03 16.59
CA ASN A 520 -19.94 4.69 15.45
C ASN A 520 -18.64 5.50 15.52
N ASN A 521 -17.51 4.82 15.29
CA ASN A 521 -16.18 5.43 15.36
C ASN A 521 -15.95 6.52 14.31
N HIS A 522 -16.79 6.59 13.27
CA HIS A 522 -16.81 7.69 12.34
C HIS A 522 -18.24 8.16 12.08
N LYS A 523 -18.37 9.45 11.78
CA LYS A 523 -19.58 10.12 11.34
C LYS A 523 -19.25 10.93 10.09
N VAL A 524 -19.68 10.44 8.92
CA VAL A 524 -19.50 11.16 7.63
C VAL A 524 -20.46 12.33 7.56
N ILE A 525 -19.90 13.52 7.30
CA ILE A 525 -20.65 14.78 7.25
C ILE A 525 -20.88 15.22 5.81
N ALA A 526 -19.84 15.13 4.97
CA ALA A 526 -19.92 15.44 3.55
C ALA A 526 -19.16 14.36 2.75
N PRO A 527 -19.88 13.39 2.15
CA PRO A 527 -19.27 12.31 1.36
C PRO A 527 -18.88 12.73 -0.07
N PHE A 528 -19.34 13.90 -0.55
CA PHE A 528 -19.13 14.41 -1.92
C PHE A 528 -19.45 13.39 -3.03
N ASP A 529 -20.59 12.71 -2.89
CA ASP A 529 -21.13 11.69 -3.79
C ASP A 529 -22.47 12.14 -4.39
N ASP A 530 -22.68 11.97 -5.69
CA ASP A 530 -23.98 12.15 -6.37
C ASP A 530 -24.61 10.81 -6.81
N THR A 531 -23.87 9.69 -6.69
CA THR A 531 -24.27 8.38 -7.17
C THR A 531 -23.68 7.25 -6.29
N TYR A 532 -24.49 6.76 -5.32
CA TYR A 532 -24.32 5.51 -4.53
C TYR A 532 -23.47 5.53 -3.22
N GLY A 533 -24.19 5.61 -2.10
CA GLY A 533 -24.22 4.52 -1.10
C GLY A 533 -22.90 4.12 -0.42
N PHE A 534 -22.04 5.08 -0.05
CA PHE A 534 -20.99 4.84 0.94
C PHE A 534 -21.27 5.58 2.25
N ASN A 535 -21.48 4.78 3.29
CA ASN A 535 -21.54 5.08 4.73
C ASN A 535 -22.72 5.89 5.28
N GLN A 536 -23.88 5.24 5.28
CA GLN A 536 -24.83 5.32 6.40
C GLN A 536 -24.78 3.99 7.18
N PRO A 537 -25.16 3.97 8.47
CA PRO A 537 -25.55 2.72 9.12
C PRO A 537 -26.68 2.11 8.30
N TYR A 538 -26.44 0.93 7.74
CA TYR A 538 -27.40 0.18 6.95
C TYR A 538 -28.62 -0.19 7.81
N ASP A 539 -29.81 0.15 7.34
CA ASP A 539 -31.01 -0.64 7.61
C ASP A 539 -31.05 -1.82 6.62
N ASP A 540 -31.55 -2.96 7.07
CA ASP A 540 -31.39 -4.30 6.49
C ASP A 540 -32.10 -4.51 5.14
N ALA A 541 -32.85 -3.50 4.64
CA ALA A 541 -33.83 -3.74 3.58
C ALA A 541 -33.79 -2.83 2.33
N THR A 542 -33.24 -1.61 2.36
CA THR A 542 -33.48 -0.67 1.23
C THR A 542 -32.31 0.25 0.90
N SER A 543 -31.77 0.06 -0.30
CA SER A 543 -30.74 0.86 -0.96
C SER A 543 -31.13 2.33 -1.20
N MET A 544 -30.18 3.25 -0.95
CA MET A 544 -30.00 4.63 -1.48
C MET A 544 -30.44 5.84 -0.62
N LEU A 545 -29.54 6.83 -0.52
CA LEU A 545 -29.75 8.16 0.10
C LEU A 545 -30.35 9.16 -0.89
N HIS A 546 -31.44 9.86 -0.51
CA HIS A 546 -31.87 11.11 -1.16
C HIS A 546 -32.64 12.05 -0.20
N MET A 547 -32.03 13.19 0.17
CA MET A 547 -32.57 14.54 -0.06
C MET A 547 -31.53 15.64 0.26
N GLY A 548 -31.17 16.43 -0.77
CA GLY A 548 -30.22 17.54 -0.77
C GLY A 548 -28.76 17.07 -0.90
N ASP A 549 -28.16 17.16 -2.09
CA ASP A 549 -26.87 16.54 -2.42
C ASP A 549 -25.74 17.04 -1.47
N PRO A 550 -24.60 16.34 -1.30
CA PRO A 550 -23.49 16.83 -0.47
C PRO A 550 -22.99 18.23 -0.83
N LEU A 551 -23.26 18.68 -2.06
CA LEU A 551 -23.03 20.04 -2.53
C LEU A 551 -23.97 21.09 -1.93
N ASP A 552 -25.19 20.72 -1.56
CA ASP A 552 -26.15 21.64 -0.93
C ASP A 552 -25.71 22.06 0.48
N LEU A 553 -24.82 21.27 1.09
CA LEU A 553 -24.15 21.62 2.35
C LEU A 553 -22.91 22.49 2.11
N VAL A 554 -22.49 22.76 0.87
CA VAL A 554 -21.22 23.42 0.57
C VAL A 554 -21.47 24.74 -0.15
N ASP A 555 -21.10 25.86 0.47
CA ASP A 555 -21.06 27.15 -0.22
C ASP A 555 -19.85 27.18 -1.16
N THR A 556 -20.15 27.03 -2.44
CA THR A 556 -19.16 27.01 -3.53
C THR A 556 -19.08 28.33 -4.29
N LEU A 557 -19.72 29.42 -3.82
CA LEU A 557 -19.78 30.70 -4.53
C LEU A 557 -18.38 31.26 -4.85
N ALA A 558 -17.42 31.08 -3.95
CA ALA A 558 -16.04 31.50 -4.16
C ALA A 558 -15.34 30.77 -5.33
N PHE A 559 -15.85 29.60 -5.72
CA PHE A 559 -15.30 28.71 -6.74
C PHE A 559 -16.18 28.63 -8.01
N ALA A 560 -17.16 29.52 -8.16
CA ALA A 560 -18.03 29.53 -9.33
C ALA A 560 -17.22 29.51 -10.65
N GLY A 561 -17.54 28.56 -11.54
CA GLY A 561 -16.83 28.35 -12.80
C GLY A 561 -15.50 27.57 -12.72
N ASN A 562 -15.03 27.26 -11.51
CA ASN A 562 -13.81 26.46 -11.25
C ASN A 562 -14.08 25.27 -10.31
N LEU A 563 -15.33 24.83 -10.25
CA LEU A 563 -15.80 23.72 -9.44
C LEU A 563 -16.02 22.50 -10.33
N HIS A 564 -15.53 21.34 -9.92
CA HIS A 564 -15.88 20.06 -10.52
C HIS A 564 -16.27 19.05 -9.45
N THR A 565 -17.34 18.31 -9.69
CA THR A 565 -17.70 17.14 -8.89
C THR A 565 -17.32 15.89 -9.63
N CYS A 566 -16.61 14.98 -8.97
CA CYS A 566 -16.14 13.75 -9.61
C CYS A 566 -16.72 12.52 -8.92
N ALA A 567 -17.73 11.95 -9.57
CA ALA A 567 -18.26 10.63 -9.25
C ALA A 567 -17.49 9.56 -10.05
N THR A 568 -17.54 8.29 -9.67
CA THR A 568 -16.97 7.20 -10.47
C THR A 568 -17.75 5.92 -10.15
N ASP A 569 -17.93 5.09 -11.16
CA ASP A 569 -18.34 3.70 -10.92
C ASP A 569 -17.23 2.95 -10.16
N ARG A 570 -17.57 1.93 -9.38
CA ARG A 570 -16.58 1.08 -8.68
C ARG A 570 -15.70 0.26 -9.65
N ALA A 571 -15.83 0.47 -10.96
CA ALA A 571 -15.36 -0.39 -12.03
C ALA A 571 -14.46 0.33 -13.04
N LEU A 572 -13.81 1.45 -12.69
CA LEU A 572 -12.86 2.08 -13.61
C LEU A 572 -11.67 1.16 -13.91
N PRO A 573 -11.38 0.88 -15.19
CA PRO A 573 -10.10 0.29 -15.59
C PRO A 573 -8.95 1.26 -15.41
N ASP A 574 -7.77 0.70 -15.13
CA ASP A 574 -6.45 1.33 -14.90
C ASP A 574 -6.02 2.36 -15.98
N SER A 575 -6.82 2.54 -17.05
CA SER A 575 -6.56 3.44 -18.17
C SER A 575 -7.70 4.41 -18.48
N ALA A 576 -8.75 4.50 -17.67
CA ALA A 576 -9.87 5.41 -17.91
C ALA A 576 -9.83 6.59 -16.94
N ILE A 577 -9.68 7.80 -17.49
CA ILE A 577 -10.06 9.05 -16.84
C ILE A 577 -11.50 8.89 -16.34
N PRO A 578 -11.86 9.34 -15.13
CA PRO A 578 -13.25 9.54 -14.76
C PRO A 578 -13.94 10.35 -15.87
N ARG A 579 -14.77 9.74 -16.72
CA ARG A 579 -15.64 10.48 -17.66
C ARG A 579 -16.74 11.26 -16.93
N SER A 580 -16.70 11.25 -15.61
CA SER A 580 -17.77 11.50 -14.66
C SER A 580 -17.46 12.68 -13.74
N CYS A 581 -16.52 13.55 -14.12
CA CYS A 581 -16.43 14.87 -13.51
C CYS A 581 -17.39 15.85 -14.20
N THR A 582 -18.16 16.62 -13.44
CA THR A 582 -19.08 17.63 -13.97
C THR A 582 -18.71 19.02 -13.43
N PRO A 583 -18.45 20.02 -14.30
CA PRO A 583 -18.27 19.92 -15.76
C PRO A 583 -17.09 19.02 -16.16
N LEU A 584 -17.09 18.52 -17.40
CA LEU A 584 -16.04 17.61 -17.91
C LEU A 584 -14.65 18.21 -17.68
N MET A 585 -13.78 17.44 -17.05
CA MET A 585 -12.41 17.86 -16.74
C MET A 585 -11.42 17.44 -17.83
N GLN A 586 -10.29 18.15 -17.89
CA GLN A 586 -9.20 17.79 -18.78
C GLN A 586 -8.59 16.44 -18.37
N PRO A 587 -8.25 15.57 -19.35
CA PRO A 587 -7.60 14.27 -19.14
C PRO A 587 -6.34 14.24 -18.29
N ASP A 588 -5.67 15.37 -18.09
CA ASP A 588 -4.35 15.47 -17.46
C ASP A 588 -4.42 15.74 -15.95
N ALA A 589 -5.59 16.04 -15.41
CA ALA A 589 -5.76 16.28 -13.96
C ALA A 589 -5.94 14.99 -13.15
N PHE A 590 -6.35 13.92 -13.83
CA PHE A 590 -6.29 12.54 -13.36
C PHE A 590 -5.29 11.78 -14.25
N PHE A 591 -4.95 10.56 -13.86
CA PHE A 591 -4.06 9.66 -14.58
C PHE A 591 -3.99 9.89 -16.10
N ARG A 592 -2.81 10.25 -16.61
CA ARG A 592 -2.54 10.25 -18.05
C ARG A 592 -1.52 9.17 -18.39
N THR A 593 -1.98 8.06 -18.97
CA THR A 593 -1.14 7.20 -19.80
C THR A 593 -1.17 7.75 -21.22
N SER A 594 -0.06 8.30 -21.72
CA SER A 594 0.04 8.69 -23.14
C SER A 594 0.59 7.52 -23.96
N PRO A 595 -0.01 7.17 -25.12
CA PRO A 595 0.45 6.09 -26.00
C PRO A 595 1.48 6.54 -27.06
N ILE A 596 2.24 7.63 -26.85
CA ILE A 596 3.17 8.12 -27.87
C ILE A 596 4.57 7.50 -27.66
N GLY A 597 4.85 6.46 -28.44
CA GLY A 597 6.16 5.80 -28.51
C GLY A 597 6.35 4.72 -27.45
N ASN A 598 7.31 3.81 -27.69
CA ASN A 598 7.60 2.64 -26.86
C ASN A 598 8.22 3.00 -25.47
N ARG A 599 7.88 4.15 -24.91
CA ARG A 599 8.27 4.66 -23.58
C ARG A 599 7.03 5.24 -22.90
N SER A 600 6.53 4.53 -21.89
CA SER A 600 5.49 5.03 -21.00
C SER A 600 6.10 6.07 -20.04
N THR A 601 6.13 7.34 -20.43
CA THR A 601 6.40 8.43 -19.48
C THR A 601 5.09 8.80 -18.79
N TYR A 602 5.00 8.54 -17.49
CA TYR A 602 3.87 8.98 -16.68
C TYR A 602 4.07 10.47 -16.35
N SER A 603 3.06 11.28 -16.63
CA SER A 603 2.94 12.64 -16.08
C SER A 603 2.04 12.51 -14.86
N GLY A 604 2.56 12.79 -13.66
CA GLY A 604 1.84 12.69 -12.39
C GLY A 604 0.47 13.38 -12.36
N GLY A 605 -0.31 13.10 -11.31
CA GLY A 605 -1.69 13.57 -11.15
C GLY A 605 -2.34 12.96 -9.91
N LEU A 606 -3.64 13.19 -9.73
CA LEU A 606 -4.37 12.65 -8.58
C LEU A 606 -4.63 11.15 -8.73
N VAL A 607 -4.12 10.38 -7.76
CA VAL A 607 -4.26 8.93 -7.59
C VAL A 607 -5.21 8.67 -6.43
N SER A 608 -6.52 8.65 -6.72
CA SER A 608 -7.57 8.34 -5.76
C SER A 608 -8.82 7.83 -6.46
N SER A 609 -9.63 7.08 -5.72
CA SER A 609 -10.97 6.63 -6.13
C SER A 609 -12.04 7.73 -5.91
N PRO A 610 -13.28 7.54 -6.41
CA PRO A 610 -14.36 8.56 -6.43
C PRO A 610 -14.84 9.18 -5.13
N ASN A 611 -15.68 10.21 -5.34
CA ASN A 611 -16.50 10.97 -4.40
C ASN A 611 -15.72 12.12 -3.79
N GLN A 612 -15.39 13.09 -4.63
CA GLN A 612 -14.58 14.22 -4.23
C GLN A 612 -15.02 15.51 -4.91
N LEU A 613 -14.82 16.59 -4.18
CA LEU A 613 -14.92 17.95 -4.69
C LEU A 613 -13.56 18.37 -5.24
N LEU A 614 -13.55 18.87 -6.47
CA LEU A 614 -12.36 19.47 -7.07
C LEU A 614 -12.56 20.97 -7.26
N LEU A 615 -11.58 21.74 -6.80
CA LEU A 615 -11.64 23.19 -6.69
C LEU A 615 -10.44 23.84 -7.37
N GLY A 616 -10.64 24.69 -8.36
CA GLY A 616 -9.57 25.52 -8.94
C GLY A 616 -9.30 26.76 -8.08
N LEU A 617 -8.03 27.01 -7.74
CA LEU A 617 -7.62 28.20 -6.99
C LEU A 617 -7.35 29.36 -7.96
N SER A 618 -8.11 30.45 -7.83
CA SER A 618 -8.06 31.61 -8.74
C SER A 618 -7.56 32.91 -8.11
N LYS A 619 -7.56 32.98 -6.77
CA LYS A 619 -7.07 34.13 -5.99
C LYS A 619 -6.84 33.72 -4.53
N PRO A 620 -5.95 34.41 -3.80
CA PRO A 620 -5.70 34.10 -2.40
C PRO A 620 -6.98 34.19 -1.57
N ASP A 621 -6.94 33.57 -0.39
CA ASP A 621 -7.97 33.68 0.63
C ASP A 621 -9.37 33.19 0.21
N MET A 622 -9.45 32.27 -0.75
CA MET A 622 -10.73 31.66 -1.17
C MET A 622 -11.31 30.78 -0.05
N PRO A 623 -12.52 31.08 0.47
CA PRO A 623 -13.17 30.26 1.48
C PRO A 623 -14.08 29.20 0.85
N LEU A 624 -14.02 27.97 1.37
CA LEU A 624 -15.02 26.92 1.17
C LEU A 624 -15.74 26.71 2.49
N ALA A 625 -17.00 27.10 2.58
CA ALA A 625 -17.82 26.86 3.76
C ALA A 625 -18.66 25.60 3.58
N ILE A 626 -18.69 24.74 4.60
CA ILE A 626 -19.42 23.49 4.65
C ILE A 626 -20.34 23.56 5.87
N THR A 627 -21.64 23.57 5.63
CA THR A 627 -22.68 23.46 6.65
C THR A 627 -22.60 22.07 7.29
N LEU A 628 -22.52 22.03 8.60
CA LEU A 628 -22.41 20.81 9.39
C LEU A 628 -23.77 20.49 9.99
N LYS A 629 -24.37 19.36 9.57
CA LYS A 629 -25.67 18.90 10.06
C LYS A 629 -25.59 17.50 10.62
N GLU A 630 -26.48 17.20 11.56
CA GLU A 630 -26.57 15.84 12.12
C GLU A 630 -27.17 14.87 11.09
N PRO A 631 -26.50 13.75 10.78
CA PRO A 631 -27.14 12.68 10.04
C PRO A 631 -28.22 12.02 10.90
N VAL A 632 -29.44 11.90 10.38
CA VAL A 632 -30.55 11.18 11.02
C VAL A 632 -30.55 9.76 10.49
N VAL A 633 -30.26 8.81 11.39
CA VAL A 633 -30.21 7.38 11.10
C VAL A 633 -31.59 6.77 11.36
N GLY A 634 -32.19 6.14 10.35
CA GLY A 634 -33.48 5.45 10.46
C GLY A 634 -33.76 4.55 9.26
N THR A 635 -34.87 3.81 9.30
CA THR A 635 -35.31 2.88 8.23
C THR A 635 -35.90 3.58 7.00
N GLY A 636 -35.65 4.88 6.85
CA GLY A 636 -36.25 5.75 5.84
C GLY A 636 -35.19 6.42 4.97
N ALA A 637 -35.63 7.27 4.03
CA ALA A 637 -34.71 8.08 3.25
C ALA A 637 -33.78 8.85 4.21
N PRO A 638 -32.47 8.69 4.07
CA PRO A 638 -31.55 9.33 5.00
C PRO A 638 -31.64 10.83 4.84
N SER A 639 -31.71 11.47 6.01
CA SER A 639 -32.00 12.88 6.17
C SER A 639 -30.95 13.48 7.08
N VAL A 640 -30.79 14.80 6.99
CA VAL A 640 -30.03 15.56 7.96
C VAL A 640 -31.00 16.30 8.88
N SER A 641 -30.69 16.35 10.18
CA SER A 641 -31.48 17.12 11.14
C SER A 641 -31.39 18.60 10.80
N ALA A 642 -32.41 19.36 11.20
CA ALA A 642 -32.29 20.81 11.27
C ALA A 642 -31.20 21.24 12.28
N ASP A 643 -30.90 20.38 13.25
CA ASP A 643 -29.91 20.62 14.29
C ASP A 643 -28.48 20.68 13.75
N ASP A 644 -27.67 21.49 14.41
CA ASP A 644 -26.24 21.58 14.19
C ASP A 644 -25.51 20.33 14.72
N LEU A 645 -24.40 19.98 14.06
CA LEU A 645 -23.64 18.75 14.27
C LEU A 645 -23.09 18.64 15.70
N SER A 646 -23.49 17.62 16.45
CA SER A 646 -22.87 17.26 17.72
C SER A 646 -21.53 16.58 17.52
N THR A 647 -20.54 17.06 18.27
CA THR A 647 -19.23 16.43 18.42
C THR A 647 -19.16 15.46 19.60
N GLY A 648 -20.24 15.34 20.37
CA GLY A 648 -20.28 14.49 21.57
C GLY A 648 -19.81 13.06 21.29
N GLY A 649 -18.75 12.65 22.00
CA GLY A 649 -18.16 11.31 21.87
C GLY A 649 -17.11 11.16 20.76
N TYR A 650 -16.88 12.18 19.94
CA TYR A 650 -15.82 12.22 18.92
C TYR A 650 -14.62 13.04 19.41
N ASP A 651 -13.41 12.66 19.00
CA ASP A 651 -12.17 13.34 19.41
C ASP A 651 -11.49 14.14 18.29
N THR A 652 -11.81 13.83 17.03
CA THR A 652 -11.07 14.34 15.87
C THR A 652 -12.02 14.78 14.75
N LEU A 653 -11.75 15.97 14.21
CA LEU A 653 -12.25 16.37 12.88
C LEU A 653 -11.23 15.92 11.84
N SER A 654 -11.67 15.15 10.85
CA SER A 654 -10.82 14.69 9.77
C SER A 654 -11.40 14.95 8.40
N PHE A 655 -10.54 15.15 7.42
CA PHE A 655 -10.89 15.18 5.99
C PHE A 655 -9.68 14.71 5.19
N ARG A 656 -9.89 14.31 3.94
CA ARG A 656 -8.79 13.97 3.03
C ARG A 656 -8.66 15.03 1.96
N ILE A 657 -7.43 15.44 1.71
CA ILE A 657 -7.12 16.53 0.80
C ILE A 657 -5.88 16.20 -0.04
N ALA A 658 -5.84 16.70 -1.27
CA ALA A 658 -4.68 16.63 -2.15
C ALA A 658 -4.60 17.89 -3.02
N MET A 659 -3.39 18.20 -3.46
CA MET A 659 -3.17 19.22 -4.48
C MET A 659 -3.05 18.55 -5.84
N ILE A 660 -3.66 19.11 -6.86
CA ILE A 660 -3.47 18.69 -8.25
C ILE A 660 -2.67 19.79 -8.93
N ARG A 661 -1.37 19.56 -9.09
CA ARG A 661 -0.44 20.53 -9.68
C ARG A 661 -0.34 20.34 -11.20
N PRO A 662 -0.20 21.43 -11.96
CA PRO A 662 0.10 21.35 -13.39
C PRO A 662 1.56 20.93 -13.63
N ASP A 663 1.89 20.57 -14.88
CA ASP A 663 3.29 20.35 -15.28
C ASP A 663 4.11 21.62 -15.09
N LEU A 664 5.32 21.48 -14.56
CA LEU A 664 6.23 22.61 -14.45
C LEU A 664 6.89 22.93 -15.79
N ALA A 665 6.81 24.19 -16.22
CA ALA A 665 7.54 24.66 -17.40
C ALA A 665 9.06 24.83 -17.16
N LYS A 666 9.46 25.00 -15.90
CA LYS A 666 10.86 25.17 -15.47
C LYS A 666 11.08 24.47 -14.14
N GLU A 667 12.30 24.02 -13.91
CA GLU A 667 12.70 23.44 -12.63
C GLU A 667 12.62 24.51 -11.53
N GLN A 668 11.81 24.26 -10.50
CA GLN A 668 11.61 25.18 -9.39
C GLN A 668 10.92 24.48 -8.19
N PRO A 669 11.04 25.03 -6.97
CA PRO A 669 10.20 24.63 -5.85
C PRO A 669 8.72 24.89 -6.14
N GLN A 670 7.85 23.99 -5.70
CA GLN A 670 6.40 24.22 -5.77
C GLN A 670 5.99 25.22 -4.67
N PRO A 671 5.12 26.21 -4.95
CA PRO A 671 4.68 27.14 -3.94
C PRO A 671 3.87 26.38 -2.89
N ALA A 672 4.29 26.40 -1.62
CA ALA A 672 3.54 25.77 -0.54
C ALA A 672 2.09 26.27 -0.51
N GLN A 673 1.15 25.41 -0.15
CA GLN A 673 -0.24 25.80 0.07
C GLN A 673 -0.57 25.62 1.54
N GLU A 674 -1.00 26.71 2.18
CA GLU A 674 -1.61 26.64 3.49
C GLU A 674 -3.13 26.62 3.38
N VAL A 675 -3.75 25.83 4.26
CA VAL A 675 -5.19 25.83 4.47
C VAL A 675 -5.44 26.13 5.92
N THR A 676 -6.27 27.13 6.19
CA THR A 676 -6.74 27.39 7.55
C THR A 676 -8.14 26.84 7.72
N VAL A 677 -8.36 26.21 8.88
CA VAL A 677 -9.62 25.59 9.27
C VAL A 677 -10.24 26.44 10.38
N THR A 678 -11.47 26.88 10.18
CA THR A 678 -12.27 27.57 11.20
C THR A 678 -13.58 26.82 11.39
N LEU A 679 -13.99 26.64 12.64
CA LEU A 679 -15.29 26.10 13.00
C LEU A 679 -16.19 27.21 13.53
N THR A 680 -17.47 27.16 13.19
CA THR A 680 -18.50 28.04 13.75
C THR A 680 -19.45 27.19 14.59
N ASP A 681 -19.67 27.58 15.84
CA ASP A 681 -20.62 26.89 16.72
C ASP A 681 -22.09 27.23 16.40
N SER A 682 -23.02 26.58 17.08
CA SER A 682 -24.46 26.80 16.89
C SER A 682 -24.95 28.21 17.24
N LYS A 683 -24.15 28.99 17.98
CA LYS A 683 -24.42 30.39 18.34
C LYS A 683 -23.82 31.37 17.32
N GLY A 684 -23.12 30.88 16.30
CA GLY A 684 -22.45 31.70 15.30
C GLY A 684 -21.09 32.24 15.74
N VAL A 685 -20.51 31.72 16.82
CA VAL A 685 -19.17 32.10 17.30
C VAL A 685 -18.13 31.27 16.56
N ASN A 686 -17.06 31.92 16.10
CA ASN A 686 -15.96 31.24 15.42
C ASN A 686 -14.89 30.76 16.41
N SER A 687 -14.32 29.59 16.12
CA SER A 687 -13.09 29.11 16.73
C SER A 687 -11.89 29.97 16.30
N PRO A 688 -10.74 29.85 16.97
CA PRO A 688 -9.46 30.22 16.36
C PRO A 688 -9.27 29.50 15.02
N ALA A 689 -8.60 30.15 14.08
CA ALA A 689 -8.21 29.54 12.81
C ALA A 689 -6.99 28.65 13.03
N ILE A 690 -7.09 27.37 12.63
CA ILE A 690 -6.04 26.36 12.77
C ILE A 690 -5.38 26.13 11.42
N LYS A 691 -4.04 26.14 11.34
CA LYS A 691 -3.35 25.78 10.10
C LYS A 691 -3.35 24.28 9.92
N VAL A 692 -3.55 23.82 8.69
CA VAL A 692 -3.46 22.38 8.38
C VAL A 692 -2.04 21.89 8.61
N SER A 693 -1.02 22.69 8.27
CA SER A 693 0.39 22.34 8.48
C SER A 693 0.77 22.09 9.95
N ASP A 694 0.00 22.63 10.90
CA ASP A 694 0.21 22.35 12.33
C ASP A 694 -0.14 20.89 12.69
N PHE A 695 -0.92 20.19 11.86
CA PHE A 695 -1.43 18.83 12.14
C PHE A 695 -1.20 17.81 11.01
N SER A 696 -0.84 18.24 9.80
CA SER A 696 -0.62 17.35 8.64
C SER A 696 0.20 18.00 7.53
N ASP A 697 1.07 17.23 6.88
CA ASP A 697 1.79 17.62 5.65
C ASP A 697 1.11 17.07 4.38
N ALA A 698 -0.21 16.80 4.47
CA ALA A 698 -1.00 16.26 3.37
C ALA A 698 -0.87 17.07 2.06
N LEU A 699 -0.63 18.39 2.17
CA LEU A 699 -0.60 19.33 1.06
C LEU A 699 0.79 19.60 0.48
N ASP A 700 1.89 19.16 1.12
CA ASP A 700 3.24 19.36 0.59
C ASP A 700 3.78 18.08 -0.05
N SER A 701 3.44 17.89 -1.32
CA SER A 701 3.93 16.75 -2.11
C SER A 701 5.38 16.87 -2.54
N SER A 702 5.87 18.11 -2.67
CA SER A 702 7.26 18.40 -3.00
C SER A 702 8.21 18.25 -1.81
N MET A 703 7.67 18.32 -0.58
CA MET A 703 8.44 18.35 0.67
C MET A 703 9.43 19.53 0.70
N GLY A 704 9.04 20.65 0.09
CA GLY A 704 9.90 21.81 -0.13
C GLY A 704 11.06 21.59 -1.09
N LEU A 705 11.08 20.50 -1.86
CA LEU A 705 12.14 20.20 -2.82
C LEU A 705 11.81 20.69 -4.23
N THR A 706 12.87 20.96 -5.00
CA THR A 706 12.77 21.38 -6.40
C THR A 706 12.28 20.23 -7.27
N ILE A 707 11.28 20.49 -8.11
CA ILE A 707 10.76 19.51 -9.07
C ILE A 707 11.32 19.83 -10.47
N PRO A 708 11.83 18.84 -11.23
CA PRO A 708 12.34 19.05 -12.58
C PRO A 708 11.31 19.64 -13.56
N ALA A 709 11.80 20.37 -14.57
CA ALA A 709 10.96 20.86 -15.67
C ALA A 709 10.33 19.70 -16.45
N GLY A 710 9.06 19.85 -16.82
CA GLY A 710 8.27 18.85 -17.55
C GLY A 710 7.75 17.70 -16.69
N SER A 711 7.85 17.81 -15.36
CA SER A 711 7.45 16.78 -14.41
C SER A 711 6.25 17.20 -13.54
N ARG A 712 5.56 16.19 -12.99
CA ARG A 712 4.51 16.29 -11.97
C ARG A 712 4.74 15.21 -10.91
N ALA A 713 4.63 15.58 -9.64
CA ALA A 713 4.58 14.60 -8.55
C ALA A 713 3.27 13.79 -8.62
N ALA A 714 3.32 12.53 -8.19
CA ALA A 714 2.11 11.78 -7.93
C ALA A 714 1.41 12.34 -6.68
N GLU A 715 0.11 12.61 -6.80
CA GLU A 715 -0.68 13.26 -5.75
C GLU A 715 -1.72 12.27 -5.23
N LEU A 716 -1.86 12.15 -3.91
CA LEU A 716 -2.79 11.25 -3.27
C LEU A 716 -3.62 12.01 -2.25
N LEU A 717 -4.88 11.61 -2.08
CA LEU A 717 -5.71 12.10 -1.00
C LEU A 717 -5.15 11.61 0.34
N ASN A 718 -4.57 12.53 1.10
CA ASN A 718 -3.99 12.29 2.41
C ASN A 718 -4.87 12.91 3.50
N MET A 719 -4.90 12.27 4.66
CA MET A 719 -5.70 12.73 5.79
C MET A 719 -5.10 13.97 6.46
N VAL A 720 -5.99 14.90 6.80
CA VAL A 720 -5.80 15.91 7.83
C VAL A 720 -6.66 15.49 9.02
N ALA A 721 -6.09 15.48 10.22
CA ALA A 721 -6.75 15.02 11.44
C ALA A 721 -6.48 15.98 12.60
N ILE A 722 -7.40 16.91 12.84
CA ILE A 722 -7.27 17.96 13.85
C ILE A 722 -8.08 17.55 15.08
N PRO A 723 -7.46 17.45 16.27
CA PRO A 723 -8.20 17.22 17.51
C PRO A 723 -9.25 18.30 17.71
N ILE A 724 -10.48 17.94 18.07
CA ILE A 724 -11.57 18.91 18.32
C ILE A 724 -11.16 19.89 19.43
N ALA A 725 -10.35 19.43 20.39
CA ALA A 725 -9.78 20.26 21.46
C ALA A 725 -8.88 21.40 20.94
N ALA A 726 -8.25 21.26 19.77
CA ALA A 726 -7.39 22.31 19.20
C ALA A 726 -8.19 23.59 18.84
N PHE A 727 -9.50 23.46 18.61
CA PHE A 727 -10.39 24.58 18.32
C PHE A 727 -10.89 25.30 19.58
N LYS A 728 -10.66 24.75 20.78
CA LYS A 728 -11.06 25.40 22.04
C LYS A 728 -10.18 26.66 22.26
N PRO A 729 -10.79 27.82 22.52
CA PRO A 729 -10.02 29.00 22.92
C PRO A 729 -9.27 28.71 24.24
N ASP A 730 -8.16 29.40 24.48
CA ASP A 730 -7.46 29.34 25.77
C ASP A 730 -8.48 29.60 26.91
N PRO A 731 -8.46 28.83 28.02
CA PRO A 731 -9.38 29.03 29.15
C PRO A 731 -9.39 30.46 29.73
N THR A 732 -8.33 31.23 29.49
CA THR A 732 -8.18 32.65 29.88
C THR A 732 -8.74 33.63 28.83
N SER A 733 -9.14 33.13 27.66
CA SER A 733 -9.75 33.90 26.58
C SER A 733 -11.23 34.19 26.88
N PRO A 734 -11.73 35.38 26.54
CA PRO A 734 -13.16 35.70 26.66
C PRO A 734 -14.03 35.06 25.56
N SER A 735 -13.45 34.28 24.63
CA SER A 735 -14.19 33.64 23.55
C SER A 735 -15.15 32.57 24.07
N ALA A 736 -16.41 32.66 23.64
CA ALA A 736 -17.48 31.76 24.05
C ALA A 736 -17.69 30.56 23.10
N PHE A 737 -16.74 30.30 22.18
CA PHE A 737 -16.84 29.22 21.20
C PHE A 737 -17.05 27.87 21.89
N ASP A 738 -18.14 27.19 21.53
CA ASP A 738 -18.51 25.89 22.05
C ASP A 738 -18.35 24.78 20.99
N PRO A 739 -17.35 23.90 21.10
CA PRO A 739 -17.15 22.84 20.12
C PRO A 739 -18.21 21.73 20.20
N ALA A 740 -19.09 21.71 21.21
CA ALA A 740 -20.06 20.64 21.39
C ALA A 740 -21.08 20.53 20.25
N ARG A 741 -21.42 21.66 19.62
CA ARG A 741 -22.39 21.76 18.51
C ARG A 741 -21.87 22.70 17.44
N LEU A 742 -21.57 22.15 16.26
CA LEU A 742 -20.94 22.86 15.16
C LEU A 742 -21.93 23.10 14.03
N LYS A 743 -21.99 24.35 13.56
CA LYS A 743 -22.85 24.79 12.46
C LYS A 743 -22.13 24.80 11.12
N THR A 744 -20.87 25.22 11.09
CA THR A 744 -20.12 25.39 9.84
C THR A 744 -18.64 25.05 10.02
N LEU A 745 -18.06 24.40 9.02
CA LEU A 745 -16.63 24.25 8.79
C LEU A 745 -16.24 25.17 7.65
N THR A 746 -15.22 26.01 7.83
CA THR A 746 -14.66 26.83 6.74
C THR A 746 -13.21 26.46 6.50
N LEU A 747 -12.90 26.06 5.26
CA LEU A 747 -11.54 25.87 4.77
C LEU A 747 -11.15 27.11 3.96
N LYS A 748 -10.07 27.78 4.34
CA LYS A 748 -9.59 28.97 3.63
C LYS A 748 -8.20 28.72 3.06
N PHE A 749 -8.10 28.81 1.74
CA PHE A 749 -6.87 28.56 0.99
C PHE A 749 -6.04 29.85 0.94
N ALA A 750 -4.95 29.91 1.71
CA ALA A 750 -4.19 31.15 1.92
C ALA A 750 -3.51 31.63 0.63
N ASN A 751 -2.90 30.72 -0.13
CA ASN A 751 -2.22 31.03 -1.37
C ASN A 751 -3.13 30.75 -2.57
N ALA A 752 -2.92 31.49 -3.67
CA ALA A 752 -3.45 31.11 -4.96
C ALA A 752 -2.37 31.24 -6.02
N PRO A 753 -1.79 30.11 -6.45
CA PRO A 753 -0.63 30.19 -7.29
C PRO A 753 -0.94 30.67 -8.73
N ASN A 754 -2.20 30.90 -9.13
CA ASN A 754 -2.60 31.30 -10.50
C ASN A 754 -1.95 30.44 -11.60
N ASP A 755 -1.47 29.25 -11.23
CA ASP A 755 -0.63 28.39 -12.05
C ASP A 755 -1.43 27.25 -12.68
N GLY A 756 -2.70 27.07 -12.29
CA GLY A 756 -3.55 25.95 -12.69
C GLY A 756 -3.73 24.88 -11.62
N THR A 757 -3.20 25.09 -10.42
CA THR A 757 -3.39 24.23 -9.24
C THR A 757 -4.86 24.07 -8.90
N LYS A 758 -5.27 22.82 -8.67
CA LYS A 758 -6.57 22.46 -8.11
C LYS A 758 -6.40 21.78 -6.76
N VAL A 759 -7.46 21.74 -5.98
CA VAL A 759 -7.54 21.03 -4.70
C VAL A 759 -8.60 19.95 -4.82
N ALA A 760 -8.27 18.74 -4.38
CA ALA A 760 -9.22 17.66 -4.19
C ALA A 760 -9.56 17.52 -2.70
N LEU A 761 -10.85 17.40 -2.38
CA LEU A 761 -11.35 17.26 -1.02
C LEU A 761 -12.39 16.13 -0.94
N THR A 762 -12.27 15.28 0.07
CA THR A 762 -13.28 14.26 0.39
C THR A 762 -13.32 13.94 1.89
N ASP A 763 -14.26 13.08 2.28
CA ASP A 763 -14.26 12.37 3.56
C ASP A 763 -14.29 13.30 4.79
N VAL A 764 -15.04 14.42 4.74
CA VAL A 764 -15.20 15.30 5.91
C VAL A 764 -16.01 14.56 6.97
N GLN A 765 -15.38 14.30 8.11
CA GLN A 765 -15.83 13.35 9.12
C GLN A 765 -15.50 13.83 10.54
N LEU A 766 -16.33 13.42 11.51
CA LEU A 766 -15.86 13.25 12.89
C LEU A 766 -15.41 11.81 13.09
N GLN A 767 -14.29 11.59 13.78
CA GLN A 767 -13.78 10.25 14.09
C GLN A 767 -13.40 10.11 15.57
N ILE A 768 -13.35 8.86 16.02
CA ILE A 768 -12.86 8.42 17.33
C ILE A 768 -11.55 7.68 17.09
N PHE A 769 -10.43 8.35 17.33
CA PHE A 769 -9.10 7.73 17.25
C PHE A 769 -8.62 7.17 18.59
N GLY A 770 -9.38 7.37 19.66
CA GLY A 770 -8.99 6.96 21.01
C GLY A 770 -7.82 7.79 21.51
N ARG A 771 -7.74 9.06 21.09
CA ARG A 771 -6.82 10.05 21.64
C ARG A 771 -7.32 10.42 23.04
N THR A 772 -6.41 10.74 23.96
CA THR A 772 -6.82 11.03 25.34
C THR A 772 -7.76 12.25 25.31
N PRO A 773 -8.96 12.18 25.91
CA PRO A 773 -9.82 13.35 25.99
C PRO A 773 -9.13 14.41 26.87
N HIS A 774 -8.91 15.61 26.34
CA HIS A 774 -8.43 16.77 27.10
C HIS A 774 -9.58 17.69 27.52
#